data_AF-H1ZMV6-F1
#
_entry.id   AF-H1ZMV6-F1
#
_cell.length_a   1.000
_cell.length_b   1.000
_cell.length_c   1.000
_cell.angle_alpha   90.00
_cell.angle_beta   90.00
_cell.angle_gamma   90.00
#
_symmetry.space_group_name_H-M   'P 1'
#
loop_
_entity.id
_entity.type
_entity.pdbx_description
1 polymer ?
#
loop_
_entity_poly.entity_id
_entity_poly.type
_entity_poly.pdbx_seq_one_letter_code
_entity_poly.pdbx_strand_id
1 'polypeptide(L)'
;MLDITTITRIDIASVVGYYADAKDDYYSKDSSFTAWHGQGAEALGLSGEVSSQRFKELLVGEIDPFTQMKRSSGDATKERLGYDLTFSAPKGVSMQALIHGDKAIIAAHEKAVAAAVQEAEKLAQARTTHAGKTITQNTGNLVVASFRHETSRALDPELHTHAFVMNMTQRGDGQWRALKNDELMRAKMHLGDVYKQELALELTKAGYELRYNNKNNTFDMAHFTDEQIRGFSRRSAQIEEGLAAMGLTRETADAQTKSRVSMATRDKKTDDYSREDIHKEWVNRANELGIDFNDLSWAGKGKDGPQTSMNTVPNFTSPEVKADRAIQFALKSLSERDASFDQSRLLAVANKKAIGQASKQDIEAAYYRAVAKGAIIEGEARYTTTTDQRSKDAPPLPAMTKAEWQAQLTDKKGMNNDQAKALVAEGIKSGRLKKTSHRVTTVEGIRVEKAVLNIEARGRGKVIAALTSEQVTAQLVGKTLKAEQQKSVVDICTTTDRFVAAHGFAGTGKSYMTMSAKAVLESQGFNVTALAPYGTQKKSLEDEGMPARTVAAFVKAKDKKIDEKSVVFIDEAGVIPARQMKVLMETIEKAGARAVFLGDTSQTKAVEAGKPFEQLISAGMQTSYMKDIQRQKNDVLLEAVKLAAEGHISGSLARLSNISAEKDQDKRLEAVANRWLSFSPEQREGTLIISGTNESRVILNSQIREALQLQGKGVEVNFLERVDSTQAERRDSKYYQVGQIIIPEKDYKNGLQRGESYRVLDTGPGNLLTVAGSDGQKISFSPRTHKNLSVYTSVAAELAVGDKVMVTRNDKTLDVANGDRFTVTGTTEKGTFTLTNAKGREIELDQKQAAYLSYAYATTVHKAQGLTCDRVLFNIDTRSLTTSKDVFYVGISRARHEVEIFTDDKKRLLSSASRNSPKTTASEIDRFLGMEERYKDVNRSYGHSDGQQEKSYGHDAGHQTEEKENTMKNATEAAHDGPDTSGTENTSQDLRQREQEEVNAAIRYEQRQEATPEMEANPYHDYERYADEGPDYGDMQDYSTYEEYERARDVELPQHEHENHQHDHDKEGYGL
;
A
#
# COMPACT_ATOMS: atom_id res chain seq x y z
N MET A 1 11.46 16.85 -12.11
CA MET A 1 12.43 16.04 -11.32
C MET A 1 13.15 16.96 -10.36
N LEU A 2 13.63 16.45 -9.21
CA LEU A 2 14.41 17.24 -8.25
C LEU A 2 15.79 16.60 -8.04
N ASP A 3 16.84 17.39 -8.17
CA ASP A 3 18.17 17.07 -7.68
C ASP A 3 18.59 17.98 -6.51
N ILE A 4 19.39 17.46 -5.57
CA ILE A 4 19.89 18.26 -4.44
C ILE A 4 21.41 18.14 -4.41
N THR A 5 22.09 19.26 -4.66
CA THR A 5 23.55 19.34 -4.60
C THR A 5 23.99 20.19 -3.42
N THR A 6 24.97 19.72 -2.66
CA THR A 6 25.59 20.54 -1.59
C THR A 6 26.69 21.39 -2.21
N ILE A 7 26.60 22.71 -2.04
CA ILE A 7 27.58 23.65 -2.58
C ILE A 7 28.56 24.03 -1.47
N THR A 8 29.83 23.73 -1.69
CA THR A 8 30.93 24.06 -0.78
C THR A 8 31.79 25.20 -1.31
N ARG A 9 32.55 25.83 -0.41
CA ARG A 9 33.38 26.98 -0.71
C ARG A 9 34.67 26.54 -1.44
N ILE A 10 34.62 26.55 -2.77
CA ILE A 10 35.78 26.38 -3.65
C ILE A 10 36.22 27.75 -4.19
N ASP A 11 35.27 28.54 -4.73
CA ASP A 11 35.40 29.98 -5.04
C ASP A 11 34.02 30.65 -5.04
N ILE A 12 33.81 31.67 -4.20
CA ILE A 12 32.51 32.37 -4.10
C ILE A 12 32.20 33.15 -5.39
N ALA A 13 33.23 33.68 -6.06
CA ALA A 13 33.03 34.37 -7.34
C ALA A 13 32.57 33.39 -8.42
N SER A 14 33.11 32.16 -8.45
CA SER A 14 32.64 31.10 -9.35
C SER A 14 31.19 30.68 -9.07
N VAL A 15 30.77 30.62 -7.80
CA VAL A 15 29.39 30.28 -7.43
C VAL A 15 28.42 31.39 -7.82
N VAL A 16 28.74 32.65 -7.49
CA VAL A 16 27.94 33.81 -7.92
C VAL A 16 27.95 33.91 -9.45
N GLY A 17 29.07 33.64 -10.11
CA GLY A 17 29.17 33.66 -11.56
C GLY A 17 28.34 32.57 -12.25
N TYR A 18 28.26 31.38 -11.63
CA TYR A 18 27.47 30.25 -12.13
C TYR A 18 25.96 30.49 -12.03
N TYR A 19 25.48 31.13 -10.95
CA TYR A 19 24.03 31.34 -10.72
C TYR A 19 23.55 32.74 -11.13
N ALA A 20 24.31 33.80 -10.82
CA ALA A 20 23.85 35.19 -10.86
C ALA A 20 24.46 36.02 -12.00
N ASP A 21 25.73 35.81 -12.37
CA ASP A 21 26.33 36.56 -13.49
C ASP A 21 26.15 35.89 -14.85
N ALA A 22 25.67 34.64 -14.86
CA ALA A 22 25.32 33.86 -16.05
C ALA A 22 26.25 34.11 -17.25
N LYS A 23 27.56 34.11 -16.98
CA LYS A 23 28.58 34.24 -18.04
C LYS A 23 28.52 33.06 -19.03
N ASP A 24 27.96 31.94 -18.59
CA ASP A 24 27.86 30.70 -19.34
C ASP A 24 26.44 30.40 -19.86
N ASP A 25 25.46 31.28 -19.59
CA ASP A 25 24.08 31.08 -20.03
C ASP A 25 23.68 32.24 -20.93
N TYR A 26 23.59 31.96 -22.23
CA TYR A 26 23.25 32.91 -23.31
C TYR A 26 21.89 33.63 -23.13
N TYR A 27 21.19 33.41 -22.02
CA TYR A 27 19.78 33.72 -21.75
C TYR A 27 19.54 34.74 -20.62
N SER A 28 20.57 35.19 -19.89
CA SER A 28 20.42 35.93 -18.62
C SER A 28 20.24 37.46 -18.69
N LYS A 29 20.11 38.04 -19.90
CA LYS A 29 20.00 39.52 -20.02
C LYS A 29 18.61 40.10 -19.75
N ASP A 30 17.55 39.28 -19.63
CA ASP A 30 16.25 39.76 -19.15
C ASP A 30 16.15 39.60 -17.62
N SER A 31 15.81 40.68 -16.91
CA SER A 31 15.66 40.74 -15.44
C SER A 31 14.46 39.93 -14.88
N SER A 32 13.94 38.95 -15.63
CA SER A 32 12.71 38.19 -15.32
C SER A 32 12.94 36.75 -14.85
N PHE A 33 14.19 36.36 -14.57
CA PHE A 33 14.59 34.97 -14.33
C PHE A 33 14.96 34.61 -12.88
N THR A 34 14.89 35.57 -11.94
CA THR A 34 15.30 35.33 -10.55
C THR A 34 14.26 35.81 -9.54
N ALA A 35 14.14 35.09 -8.42
CA ALA A 35 13.25 35.48 -7.33
C ALA A 35 13.74 35.02 -5.94
N TRP A 36 13.42 35.82 -4.91
CA TRP A 36 13.54 35.40 -3.52
C TRP A 36 12.31 34.61 -3.06
N HIS A 37 12.54 33.56 -2.26
CA HIS A 37 11.49 32.73 -1.66
C HIS A 37 11.81 32.40 -0.19
N GLY A 38 10.74 32.12 0.57
CA GLY A 38 10.79 31.65 1.95
C GLY A 38 10.57 32.78 2.96
N GLN A 39 9.96 32.44 4.09
CA GLN A 39 9.74 33.32 5.23
C GLN A 39 11.05 33.86 5.80
N GLY A 40 12.16 33.15 5.63
CA GLY A 40 13.48 33.64 6.00
C GLY A 40 13.94 34.79 5.10
N ALA A 41 13.64 34.73 3.80
CA ALA A 41 13.91 35.83 2.88
C ALA A 41 13.03 37.05 3.21
N GLU A 42 11.74 36.82 3.49
CA GLU A 42 10.80 37.86 3.95
C GLU A 42 11.26 38.53 5.26
N ALA A 43 11.75 37.75 6.22
CA ALA A 43 12.31 38.25 7.48
C ALA A 43 13.55 39.14 7.28
N LEU A 44 14.24 38.99 6.14
CA LEU A 44 15.36 39.83 5.72
C LEU A 44 14.94 40.98 4.80
N GLY A 45 13.63 41.16 4.55
CA GLY A 45 13.10 42.15 3.62
C GLY A 45 13.44 41.87 2.16
N LEU A 46 13.74 40.62 1.81
CA LEU A 46 14.10 40.20 0.45
C LEU A 46 12.84 39.78 -0.30
N SER A 47 12.57 40.46 -1.41
CA SER A 47 11.45 40.16 -2.30
C SER A 47 11.81 40.53 -3.74
N GLY A 48 11.19 39.88 -4.72
CA GLY A 48 11.47 40.16 -6.14
C GLY A 48 12.84 39.64 -6.58
N GLU A 49 13.49 40.40 -7.47
CA GLU A 49 14.72 40.00 -8.17
C GLU A 49 15.92 39.76 -7.22
N VAL A 50 16.75 38.79 -7.55
CA VAL A 50 17.96 38.44 -6.79
C VAL A 50 19.14 39.29 -7.27
N SER A 51 19.51 40.30 -6.49
CA SER A 51 20.75 41.06 -6.71
C SER A 51 21.98 40.16 -6.50
N SER A 52 22.89 40.09 -7.49
CA SER A 52 24.17 39.35 -7.39
C SER A 52 24.99 39.78 -6.17
N GLN A 53 24.97 41.08 -5.85
CA GLN A 53 25.68 41.63 -4.69
C GLN A 53 25.06 41.13 -3.39
N ARG A 54 23.73 41.21 -3.25
CA ARG A 54 23.03 40.75 -2.04
C ARG A 54 23.14 39.23 -1.87
N PHE A 55 23.07 38.48 -2.96
CA PHE A 55 23.29 37.04 -2.97
C PHE A 55 24.69 36.69 -2.45
N LYS A 56 25.73 37.41 -2.91
CA LYS A 56 27.11 37.25 -2.45
C LYS A 56 27.28 37.55 -0.96
N GLU A 57 26.70 38.65 -0.46
CA GLU A 57 26.72 39.02 0.97
C GLU A 57 26.17 37.89 1.85
N LEU A 58 25.01 37.34 1.48
CA LEU A 58 24.38 36.25 2.22
C LEU A 58 25.19 34.95 2.13
N LEU A 59 25.82 34.64 0.99
CA LEU A 59 26.77 33.52 0.87
C LEU A 59 28.00 33.69 1.77
N VAL A 60 28.43 34.94 2.01
CA VAL A 60 29.50 35.24 2.97
C VAL A 60 28.99 35.36 4.43
N GLY A 61 27.69 35.16 4.66
CA GLY A 61 27.08 35.18 5.99
C GLY A 61 26.87 36.58 6.56
N GLU A 62 26.90 37.61 5.71
CA GLU A 62 26.60 39.00 6.06
C GLU A 62 25.09 39.21 5.98
N ILE A 63 24.43 39.26 7.14
CA ILE A 63 22.98 39.37 7.24
C ILE A 63 22.56 40.85 7.15
N ASP A 64 23.24 41.71 7.89
CA ASP A 64 23.09 43.16 7.90
C ASP A 64 24.43 43.80 8.35
N PRO A 65 24.59 45.14 8.30
CA PRO A 65 25.86 45.80 8.64
C PRO A 65 26.41 45.50 10.04
N PHE A 66 25.58 45.00 10.95
CA PHE A 66 25.92 44.70 12.34
C PHE A 66 25.90 43.19 12.66
N THR A 67 25.29 42.38 11.80
CA THR A 67 25.08 40.94 12.01
C THR A 67 25.87 40.09 11.01
N GLN A 68 26.99 39.54 11.46
CA GLN A 68 27.79 38.56 10.72
C GLN A 68 27.61 37.16 11.33
N MET A 69 27.23 36.17 10.50
CA MET A 69 27.21 34.78 10.94
C MET A 69 28.62 34.25 11.18
N LYS A 70 28.83 33.62 12.34
CA LYS A 70 30.10 32.95 12.68
C LYS A 70 30.36 31.76 11.75
N ARG A 71 31.53 31.75 11.15
CA ARG A 71 32.03 30.67 10.28
C ARG A 71 32.92 29.72 11.05
N SER A 72 32.97 28.46 10.62
CA SER A 72 33.86 27.47 11.23
C SER A 72 35.31 27.77 10.81
N SER A 73 36.25 27.81 11.76
CA SER A 73 37.66 28.17 11.55
C SER A 73 38.52 27.04 10.93
N GLY A 74 37.91 26.18 10.09
CA GLY A 74 38.54 24.98 9.53
C GLY A 74 38.90 25.11 8.05
N ASP A 75 39.11 23.96 7.40
CA ASP A 75 39.35 23.85 5.95
C ASP A 75 38.21 24.48 5.14
N ALA A 76 38.51 25.57 4.42
CA ALA A 76 37.54 26.34 3.65
C ALA A 76 36.82 25.47 2.60
N THR A 77 37.47 24.44 2.06
CA THR A 77 36.85 23.55 1.04
C THR A 77 35.71 22.68 1.58
N LYS A 78 35.62 22.56 2.92
CA LYS A 78 34.56 21.82 3.62
C LYS A 78 33.46 22.74 4.15
N GLU A 79 33.60 24.05 4.02
CA GLU A 79 32.58 25.02 4.40
C GLU A 79 31.41 24.95 3.40
N ARG A 80 30.20 24.78 3.92
CA ARG A 80 28.97 24.70 3.11
C ARG A 80 28.37 26.09 2.95
N LEU A 81 28.18 26.50 1.70
CA LEU A 81 27.54 27.77 1.35
C LEU A 81 26.01 27.64 1.29
N GLY A 82 25.53 26.50 0.80
CA GLY A 82 24.10 26.24 0.66
C GLY A 82 23.81 24.92 -0.04
N TYR A 83 22.56 24.78 -0.45
CA TYR A 83 22.03 23.61 -1.12
C TYR A 83 21.29 24.04 -2.37
N ASP A 84 21.67 23.49 -3.51
CA ASP A 84 20.99 23.75 -4.79
C ASP A 84 19.92 22.69 -5.00
N LEU A 85 18.66 23.13 -5.01
CA LEU A 85 17.50 22.31 -5.34
C LEU A 85 17.13 22.57 -6.80
N THR A 86 17.59 21.70 -7.70
CA THR A 86 17.35 21.85 -9.13
C THR A 86 16.05 21.16 -9.53
N PHE A 87 15.03 21.94 -9.85
CA PHE A 87 13.73 21.46 -10.32
C PHE A 87 13.66 21.50 -11.85
N SER A 88 13.62 20.34 -12.50
CA SER A 88 13.50 20.24 -13.97
C SER A 88 12.09 19.84 -14.40
N ALA A 89 11.50 20.54 -15.36
CA ALA A 89 10.23 20.18 -15.98
C ALA A 89 10.37 18.90 -16.86
N PRO A 90 9.27 18.18 -17.13
CA PRO A 90 9.25 17.14 -18.16
C PRO A 90 9.68 17.69 -19.53
N LYS A 91 10.10 16.79 -20.42
CA LYS A 91 10.71 17.21 -21.67
C LYS A 91 9.69 17.81 -22.63
N GLY A 92 8.51 17.21 -22.79
CA GLY A 92 7.45 17.80 -23.61
C GLY A 92 6.99 19.15 -23.06
N VAL A 93 6.90 19.29 -21.74
CA VAL A 93 6.64 20.59 -21.08
C VAL A 93 7.70 21.63 -21.44
N SER A 94 8.99 21.26 -21.42
CA SER A 94 10.09 22.15 -21.83
C SER A 94 10.02 22.52 -23.31
N MET A 95 9.65 21.58 -24.18
CA MET A 95 9.49 21.83 -25.62
C MET A 95 8.36 22.82 -25.88
N GLN A 96 7.18 22.62 -25.28
CA GLN A 96 6.04 23.54 -25.43
C GLN A 96 6.35 24.93 -24.83
N ALA A 97 7.05 25.00 -23.69
CA ALA A 97 7.40 26.28 -23.08
C ALA A 97 8.42 27.07 -23.92
N LEU A 98 9.48 26.41 -24.39
CA LEU A 98 10.67 27.10 -24.90
C LEU A 98 10.73 27.17 -26.43
N ILE A 99 10.24 26.15 -27.14
CA ILE A 99 10.23 26.15 -28.62
C ILE A 99 9.05 26.97 -29.11
N HIS A 100 7.85 26.68 -28.61
CA HIS A 100 6.63 27.42 -28.96
C HIS A 100 6.53 28.78 -28.27
N GLY A 101 7.12 28.93 -27.08
CA GLY A 101 7.14 30.20 -26.34
C GLY A 101 5.94 30.41 -25.40
N ASP A 102 5.34 29.34 -24.89
CA ASP A 102 4.16 29.44 -24.01
C ASP A 102 4.52 29.93 -22.60
N LYS A 103 4.19 31.20 -22.33
CA LYS A 103 4.44 31.85 -21.04
C LYS A 103 3.59 31.30 -19.90
N ALA A 104 2.42 30.71 -20.17
CA ALA A 104 1.57 30.14 -19.12
C ALA A 104 2.23 28.91 -18.49
N ILE A 105 2.98 28.13 -19.28
CA ILE A 105 3.76 26.99 -18.78
C ILE A 105 4.91 27.46 -17.89
N ILE A 106 5.59 28.54 -18.27
CA ILE A 106 6.66 29.13 -17.46
C ILE A 106 6.12 29.58 -16.10
N ALA A 107 4.97 30.27 -16.08
CA ALA A 107 4.31 30.66 -14.84
C ALA A 107 3.86 29.45 -13.99
N ALA A 108 3.37 28.37 -14.64
CA ALA A 108 3.02 27.13 -13.97
C ALA A 108 4.25 26.45 -13.31
N HIS A 109 5.39 26.45 -14.01
CA HIS A 109 6.67 25.96 -13.50
C HIS A 109 7.13 26.74 -12.25
N GLU A 110 7.07 28.07 -12.30
CA GLU A 110 7.48 28.93 -11.17
C GLU A 110 6.59 28.73 -9.94
N LYS A 111 5.27 28.63 -10.13
CA LYS A 111 4.33 28.29 -9.05
C LYS A 111 4.66 26.93 -8.43
N ALA A 112 4.97 25.94 -9.25
CA ALA A 112 5.34 24.61 -8.78
C ALA A 112 6.66 24.60 -7.97
N VAL A 113 7.66 25.39 -8.40
CA VAL A 113 8.90 25.59 -7.64
C VAL A 113 8.61 26.26 -6.30
N ALA A 114 7.81 27.34 -6.29
CA ALA A 114 7.44 28.04 -5.06
C ALA A 114 6.73 27.11 -4.06
N ALA A 115 5.78 26.30 -4.52
CA ALA A 115 5.09 25.32 -3.68
C ALA A 115 6.04 24.28 -3.09
N ALA A 116 7.02 23.79 -3.87
CA ALA A 116 8.02 22.85 -3.38
C ALA A 116 9.01 23.49 -2.38
N VAL A 117 9.38 24.77 -2.59
CA VAL A 117 10.20 25.53 -1.64
C VAL A 117 9.46 25.77 -0.33
N GLN A 118 8.17 26.13 -0.37
CA GLN A 118 7.33 26.27 0.81
C GLN A 118 7.23 24.97 1.62
N GLU A 119 7.20 23.82 0.94
CA GLU A 119 7.24 22.52 1.62
C GLU A 119 8.63 22.24 2.22
N ALA A 120 9.72 22.58 1.51
CA ALA A 120 11.08 22.44 2.00
C ALA A 120 11.32 23.27 3.27
N GLU A 121 10.69 24.44 3.35
CA GLU A 121 10.78 25.35 4.48
C GLU A 121 10.26 24.76 5.80
N LYS A 122 9.23 23.92 5.75
CA LYS A 122 8.72 23.16 6.92
C LYS A 122 9.77 22.21 7.52
N LEU A 123 10.80 21.85 6.74
CA LEU A 123 11.87 20.94 7.14
C LEU A 123 13.10 21.68 7.70
N ALA A 124 13.09 23.01 7.71
CA ALA A 124 14.21 23.82 8.18
C ALA A 124 14.51 23.56 9.66
N GLN A 125 15.79 23.34 9.96
CA GLN A 125 16.27 23.01 11.31
C GLN A 125 17.57 23.74 11.63
N ALA A 126 17.75 24.09 12.90
CA ALA A 126 18.99 24.64 13.45
C ALA A 126 19.40 23.91 14.73
N ARG A 127 20.70 24.00 15.05
CA ARG A 127 21.23 23.51 16.33
C ARG A 127 21.10 24.59 17.41
N THR A 128 20.77 24.15 18.63
CA THR A 128 20.87 24.96 19.84
C THR A 128 21.57 24.15 20.93
N THR A 129 22.34 24.82 21.78
CA THR A 129 23.08 24.18 22.86
C THR A 129 22.58 24.73 24.18
N HIS A 130 22.02 23.86 25.03
CA HIS A 130 21.57 24.20 26.38
C HIS A 130 22.31 23.30 27.38
N ALA A 131 22.96 23.90 28.38
CA ALA A 131 23.72 23.19 29.42
C ALA A 131 24.72 22.15 28.88
N GLY A 132 25.49 22.51 27.84
CA GLY A 132 26.48 21.62 27.22
C GLY A 132 25.91 20.51 26.32
N LYS A 133 24.58 20.41 26.19
CA LYS A 133 23.91 19.45 25.28
C LYS A 133 23.37 20.17 24.05
N THR A 134 23.82 19.71 22.87
CA THR A 134 23.34 20.22 21.59
C THR A 134 22.10 19.45 21.15
N ILE A 135 20.99 20.16 20.97
CA ILE A 135 19.73 19.65 20.43
C ILE A 135 19.43 20.30 19.07
N THR A 136 18.57 19.66 18.29
CA THR A 136 18.06 20.22 17.02
C THR A 136 16.65 20.73 17.25
N GLN A 137 16.33 21.92 16.74
CA GLN A 137 14.98 22.46 16.72
C GLN A 137 14.55 22.82 15.30
N ASN A 138 13.27 22.71 15.01
CA ASN A 138 12.70 23.22 13.76
C ASN A 138 12.66 24.76 13.81
N THR A 139 12.97 25.38 12.69
CA THR A 139 12.95 26.84 12.53
C THR A 139 11.81 27.30 11.63
N GLY A 140 11.40 26.46 10.67
CA GLY A 140 10.25 26.73 9.80
C GLY A 140 10.46 27.90 8.84
N ASN A 141 11.71 28.31 8.61
CA ASN A 141 12.04 29.38 7.66
C ASN A 141 13.32 29.07 6.88
N LEU A 142 13.35 29.43 5.60
CA LEU A 142 14.50 29.35 4.70
C LEU A 142 14.71 30.67 3.95
N VAL A 143 15.95 30.93 3.56
CA VAL A 143 16.31 32.00 2.61
C VAL A 143 16.69 31.33 1.30
N VAL A 144 15.87 31.49 0.25
CA VAL A 144 16.05 30.79 -1.03
C VAL A 144 16.10 31.78 -2.18
N ALA A 145 17.13 31.67 -3.02
CA ALA A 145 17.22 32.41 -4.28
C ALA A 145 16.99 31.44 -5.44
N SER A 146 16.02 31.73 -6.31
CA SER A 146 15.73 30.91 -7.49
C SER A 146 16.34 31.52 -8.75
N PHE A 147 16.89 30.67 -9.63
CA PHE A 147 17.46 31.04 -10.92
C PHE A 147 16.91 30.09 -11.99
N ARG A 148 16.14 30.59 -12.94
CA ARG A 148 15.54 29.80 -14.03
C ARG A 148 16.48 29.73 -15.23
N HIS A 149 16.69 28.52 -15.75
CA HIS A 149 17.49 28.21 -16.93
C HIS A 149 16.64 27.46 -17.97
N GLU A 150 17.05 27.53 -19.24
CA GLU A 150 16.26 27.03 -20.39
C GLU A 150 16.98 25.95 -21.21
N THR A 151 18.28 25.74 -21.03
CA THR A 151 19.08 24.81 -21.83
C THR A 151 19.73 23.71 -21.01
N SER A 152 19.77 22.51 -21.58
CA SER A 152 20.58 21.42 -21.04
C SER A 152 22.04 21.57 -21.44
N ARG A 153 22.92 20.78 -20.81
CA ARG A 153 24.34 20.70 -21.22
C ARG A 153 24.54 20.17 -22.65
N ALA A 154 23.59 19.41 -23.18
CA ALA A 154 23.60 18.90 -24.55
C ALA A 154 22.88 19.85 -25.53
N LEU A 155 22.64 21.10 -25.10
CA LEU A 155 21.93 22.14 -25.85
C LEU A 155 20.50 21.75 -26.27
N ASP A 156 19.88 20.76 -25.61
CA ASP A 156 18.43 20.48 -25.73
C ASP A 156 17.60 21.43 -24.85
N PRO A 157 16.32 21.70 -25.20
CA PRO A 157 15.43 22.51 -24.37
C PRO A 157 15.19 21.83 -23.02
N GLU A 158 15.49 22.52 -21.93
CA GLU A 158 15.33 22.02 -20.56
C GLU A 158 14.93 23.17 -19.64
N LEU A 159 13.62 23.32 -19.40
CA LEU A 159 13.11 24.28 -18.43
C LEU A 159 13.42 23.77 -17.02
N HIS A 160 14.30 24.46 -16.30
CA HIS A 160 14.66 24.11 -14.94
C HIS A 160 14.94 25.33 -14.07
N THR A 161 14.82 25.16 -12.75
CA THR A 161 15.13 26.21 -11.78
C THR A 161 16.07 25.69 -10.71
N HIS A 162 17.16 26.41 -10.51
CA HIS A 162 18.06 26.26 -9.38
C HIS A 162 17.51 27.07 -8.20
N ALA A 163 16.85 26.40 -7.24
CA ALA A 163 16.43 27.02 -6.00
C ALA A 163 17.55 26.87 -4.95
N PHE A 164 18.43 27.87 -4.88
CA PHE A 164 19.56 27.89 -3.98
C PHE A 164 19.11 28.24 -2.55
N VAL A 165 19.08 27.22 -1.68
CA VAL A 165 18.81 27.36 -0.25
C VAL A 165 20.10 27.79 0.45
N MET A 166 20.10 29.00 0.99
CA MET A 166 21.22 29.51 1.78
C MET A 166 21.45 28.64 3.02
N ASN A 167 22.70 28.47 3.44
CA ASN A 167 23.03 27.77 4.68
C ASN A 167 22.75 28.63 5.93
N MET A 168 21.54 29.16 6.03
CA MET A 168 21.08 29.99 7.16
C MET A 168 19.59 29.81 7.42
N THR A 169 19.20 29.93 8.68
CA THR A 169 17.81 29.94 9.13
C THR A 169 17.72 30.67 10.48
N GLN A 170 16.58 31.31 10.74
CA GLN A 170 16.34 32.07 11.96
C GLN A 170 15.64 31.19 13.00
N ARG A 171 16.17 31.17 14.21
CA ARG A 171 15.54 30.48 15.34
C ARG A 171 14.46 31.34 15.98
N GLY A 172 13.60 30.73 16.80
CA GLY A 172 12.59 31.45 17.59
C GLY A 172 13.15 32.48 18.59
N ASP A 173 14.46 32.46 18.87
CA ASP A 173 15.17 33.50 19.64
C ASP A 173 15.66 34.68 18.77
N GLY A 174 15.25 34.74 17.50
CA GLY A 174 15.63 35.76 16.54
C GLY A 174 17.04 35.58 15.94
N GLN A 175 17.83 34.62 16.42
CA GLN A 175 19.22 34.46 15.98
C GLN A 175 19.34 33.60 14.72
N TRP A 176 20.15 34.08 13.77
CA TRP A 176 20.52 33.32 12.57
C TRP A 176 21.58 32.25 12.89
N ARG A 177 21.37 31.05 12.33
CA ARG A 177 22.24 29.88 12.49
C ARG A 177 22.35 29.10 11.20
N ALA A 178 23.43 28.32 11.10
CA ALA A 178 23.62 27.37 10.01
C ALA A 178 22.46 26.36 9.94
N LEU A 179 22.00 26.10 8.71
CA LEU A 179 20.94 25.15 8.43
C LEU A 179 21.44 23.72 8.61
N LYS A 180 20.64 22.90 9.27
CA LYS A 180 20.84 21.45 9.32
C LYS A 180 20.11 20.80 8.14
N ASN A 181 20.81 19.98 7.36
CA ASN A 181 20.33 19.49 6.07
C ASN A 181 19.81 18.06 6.03
N ASP A 182 19.90 17.31 7.14
CA ASP A 182 19.57 15.88 7.15
C ASP A 182 18.14 15.61 6.69
N GLU A 183 17.17 16.43 7.14
CA GLU A 183 15.76 16.27 6.75
C GLU A 183 15.50 16.71 5.30
N LEU A 184 16.13 17.79 4.85
CA LEU A 184 16.03 18.26 3.46
C LEU A 184 16.54 17.19 2.47
N MET A 185 17.67 16.56 2.79
CA MET A 185 18.24 15.47 1.98
C MET A 185 17.34 14.23 1.97
N ARG A 186 16.74 13.88 3.13
CA ARG A 186 15.78 12.77 3.23
C ARG A 186 14.49 13.03 2.46
N ALA A 187 14.08 14.29 2.32
CA ALA A 187 12.83 14.69 1.68
C ALA A 187 12.93 14.90 0.16
N LYS A 188 14.07 14.66 -0.49
CA LYS A 188 14.28 14.83 -1.94
C LYS A 188 13.13 14.28 -2.78
N MET A 189 12.70 13.05 -2.54
CA MET A 189 11.60 12.45 -3.30
C MET A 189 10.26 13.15 -3.05
N HIS A 190 9.97 13.48 -1.79
CA HIS A 190 8.72 14.17 -1.40
C HIS A 190 8.61 15.56 -2.04
N LEU A 191 9.67 16.35 -2.00
CA LEU A 191 9.73 17.69 -2.60
C LEU A 191 9.61 17.62 -4.13
N GLY A 192 10.28 16.64 -4.75
CA GLY A 192 10.12 16.39 -6.18
C GLY A 192 8.69 16.00 -6.57
N ASP A 193 7.98 15.27 -5.71
CA ASP A 193 6.57 14.93 -5.91
C ASP A 193 5.64 16.13 -5.70
N VAL A 194 5.92 17.04 -4.76
CA VAL A 194 5.17 18.31 -4.62
C VAL A 194 5.24 19.11 -5.91
N TYR A 195 6.47 19.36 -6.40
CA TYR A 195 6.71 20.09 -7.64
C TYR A 195 5.94 19.47 -8.82
N LYS A 196 6.05 18.15 -9.02
CA LYS A 196 5.34 17.47 -10.11
C LYS A 196 3.82 17.60 -9.99
N GLN A 197 3.27 17.44 -8.79
CA GLN A 197 1.83 17.49 -8.58
C GLN A 197 1.27 18.89 -8.83
N GLU A 198 1.97 19.93 -8.37
CA GLU A 198 1.59 21.32 -8.60
C GLU A 198 1.73 21.70 -10.08
N LEU A 199 2.85 21.35 -10.72
CA LEU A 199 3.03 21.59 -12.15
C LEU A 199 1.95 20.92 -12.99
N ALA A 200 1.62 19.66 -12.69
CA ALA A 200 0.55 18.95 -13.40
C ALA A 200 -0.81 19.64 -13.22
N LEU A 201 -1.11 20.12 -12.01
CA LEU A 201 -2.35 20.82 -11.70
C LEU A 201 -2.45 22.13 -12.49
N GLU A 202 -1.41 22.96 -12.48
CA GLU A 202 -1.38 24.23 -13.20
C GLU A 202 -1.44 24.03 -14.72
N LEU A 203 -0.76 23.01 -15.26
CA LEU A 203 -0.87 22.67 -16.68
C LEU A 203 -2.29 22.22 -17.06
N THR A 204 -2.94 21.44 -16.20
CA THR A 204 -4.33 21.01 -16.44
C THR A 204 -5.29 22.21 -16.36
N LYS A 205 -5.06 23.17 -15.45
CA LYS A 205 -5.82 24.44 -15.39
C LYS A 205 -5.61 25.29 -16.64
N ALA A 206 -4.42 25.25 -17.23
CA ALA A 206 -4.09 25.91 -18.49
C ALA A 206 -4.66 25.20 -19.74
N GLY A 207 -5.36 24.05 -19.56
CA GLY A 207 -6.04 23.35 -20.65
C GLY A 207 -5.24 22.21 -21.28
N TYR A 208 -4.06 21.87 -20.77
CA TYR A 208 -3.27 20.75 -21.31
C TYR A 208 -3.75 19.41 -20.79
N GLU A 209 -3.86 18.44 -21.70
CA GLU A 209 -4.00 17.05 -21.34
C GLU A 209 -2.64 16.43 -21.00
N LEU A 210 -2.61 15.60 -19.96
CA LEU A 210 -1.40 14.97 -19.47
C LEU A 210 -1.45 13.45 -19.66
N ARG A 211 -0.31 12.89 -20.06
CA ARG A 211 -0.06 11.45 -20.15
C ARG A 211 0.84 11.02 -19.00
N TYR A 212 0.40 10.03 -18.24
CA TYR A 212 1.08 9.62 -17.01
C TYR A 212 1.97 8.40 -17.23
N ASN A 213 3.15 8.42 -16.63
CA ASN A 213 4.06 7.29 -16.59
C ASN A 213 4.19 6.78 -15.16
N ASN A 214 3.58 5.61 -14.93
CA ASN A 214 3.52 4.96 -13.63
C ASN A 214 4.88 4.54 -13.07
N LYS A 215 5.85 4.17 -13.93
CA LYS A 215 7.14 3.62 -13.50
C LYS A 215 7.91 4.58 -12.60
N ASN A 216 7.90 5.87 -12.95
CA ASN A 216 8.68 6.92 -12.26
C ASN A 216 7.79 7.96 -11.57
N ASN A 217 6.49 7.70 -11.46
CA ASN A 217 5.50 8.63 -10.92
C ASN A 217 5.61 10.03 -11.57
N THR A 218 5.70 10.06 -12.90
CA THR A 218 5.88 11.29 -13.69
C THR A 218 4.77 11.42 -14.72
N PHE A 219 4.70 12.56 -15.38
CA PHE A 219 3.81 12.82 -16.49
C PHE A 219 4.57 13.56 -17.59
N ASP A 220 3.98 13.60 -18.77
CA ASP A 220 4.34 14.53 -19.85
C ASP A 220 3.06 14.99 -20.58
N MET A 221 3.18 15.86 -21.57
CA MET A 221 2.03 16.37 -22.32
C MET A 221 1.50 15.31 -23.30
N ALA A 222 0.17 15.18 -23.40
CA ALA A 222 -0.48 14.11 -24.14
C ALA A 222 -0.35 14.23 -25.66
N HIS A 223 -0.14 15.44 -26.18
CA HIS A 223 -0.02 15.71 -27.62
C HIS A 223 1.38 15.40 -28.20
N PHE A 224 2.39 15.12 -27.36
CA PHE A 224 3.68 14.64 -27.84
C PHE A 224 3.78 13.11 -27.79
N THR A 225 4.25 12.52 -28.88
CA THR A 225 4.61 11.11 -28.94
C THR A 225 5.93 10.83 -28.19
N ASP A 226 6.14 9.56 -27.83
CA ASP A 226 7.41 9.15 -27.18
C ASP A 226 8.63 9.36 -28.09
N GLU A 227 8.46 9.22 -29.39
CA GLU A 227 9.50 9.44 -30.39
C GLU A 227 9.91 10.92 -30.43
N GLN A 228 8.93 11.83 -30.49
CA GLN A 228 9.16 13.27 -30.44
C GLN A 228 9.87 13.70 -29.15
N ILE A 229 9.44 13.18 -27.99
CA ILE A 229 10.10 13.46 -26.70
C ILE A 229 11.55 12.95 -26.67
N ARG A 230 11.81 11.74 -27.20
CA ARG A 230 13.16 11.18 -27.27
C ARG A 230 14.08 11.98 -28.20
N GLY A 231 13.54 12.53 -29.28
CA GLY A 231 14.28 13.39 -30.22
C GLY A 231 14.93 14.62 -29.57
N PHE A 232 14.37 15.11 -28.45
CA PHE A 232 14.91 16.23 -27.66
C PHE A 232 15.55 15.81 -26.33
N SER A 233 15.93 14.53 -26.22
CA SER A 233 16.53 13.93 -25.03
C SER A 233 17.91 13.31 -25.32
N ARG A 234 18.76 13.99 -26.10
CA ARG A 234 20.08 13.49 -26.55
C ARG A 234 20.94 13.01 -25.39
N ARG A 235 20.96 13.77 -24.29
CA ARG A 235 21.72 13.40 -23.09
C ARG A 235 21.27 12.08 -22.48
N SER A 236 19.97 11.80 -22.50
CA SER A 236 19.45 10.54 -21.98
C SER A 236 19.81 9.37 -22.88
N ALA A 237 19.71 9.55 -24.20
CA ALA A 237 20.10 8.56 -25.18
C ALA A 237 21.59 8.18 -25.05
N GLN A 238 22.49 9.16 -24.90
CA GLN A 238 23.93 8.91 -24.68
C GLN A 238 24.20 8.05 -23.43
N ILE A 239 23.48 8.30 -22.34
CA ILE A 239 23.61 7.50 -21.11
C ILE A 239 23.09 6.08 -21.34
N GLU A 240 21.95 5.95 -22.01
CA GLU A 240 21.34 4.65 -22.32
C GLU A 240 22.23 3.81 -23.25
N GLU A 241 22.81 4.41 -24.28
CA GLU A 241 23.77 3.79 -25.18
C GLU A 241 25.05 3.36 -24.43
N GLY A 242 25.59 4.24 -23.58
CA GLY A 242 26.76 3.92 -22.76
C GLY A 242 26.51 2.80 -21.74
N LEU A 243 25.28 2.63 -21.25
CA LEU A 243 24.87 1.50 -20.42
C LEU A 243 24.67 0.23 -21.27
N ALA A 244 24.04 0.35 -22.43
CA ALA A 244 23.78 -0.76 -23.34
C ALA A 244 25.08 -1.39 -23.86
N ALA A 245 26.11 -0.56 -24.11
CA ALA A 245 27.46 -1.03 -24.45
C ALA A 245 28.10 -1.88 -23.34
N MET A 246 27.59 -1.82 -22.11
CA MET A 246 28.01 -2.64 -20.98
C MET A 246 27.03 -3.80 -20.69
N GLY A 247 26.06 -4.06 -21.59
CA GLY A 247 24.99 -5.05 -21.38
C GLY A 247 24.01 -4.67 -20.28
N LEU A 248 24.00 -3.40 -19.86
CA LEU A 248 23.15 -2.88 -18.79
C LEU A 248 22.07 -1.97 -19.36
N THR A 249 20.96 -1.87 -18.63
CA THR A 249 19.93 -0.86 -18.88
C THR A 249 19.96 0.17 -17.74
N ARG A 250 19.19 1.26 -17.88
CA ARG A 250 18.98 2.20 -16.76
C ARG A 250 18.36 1.54 -15.55
N GLU A 251 17.67 0.43 -15.72
CA GLU A 251 17.01 -0.32 -14.65
C GLU A 251 17.98 -1.29 -13.97
N THR A 252 18.83 -1.97 -14.75
CA THR A 252 19.76 -2.98 -14.21
C THR A 252 21.07 -2.39 -13.70
N ALA A 253 21.43 -1.17 -14.11
CA ALA A 253 22.65 -0.51 -13.65
C ALA A 253 22.53 0.03 -12.22
N ASP A 254 23.62 -0.07 -11.45
CA ASP A 254 23.73 0.58 -10.15
C ASP A 254 23.96 2.11 -10.27
N ALA A 255 23.79 2.84 -9.16
CA ALA A 255 23.89 4.30 -9.13
C ALA A 255 25.30 4.82 -9.44
N GLN A 256 26.36 4.10 -9.04
CA GLN A 256 27.74 4.50 -9.31
C GLN A 256 28.08 4.30 -10.79
N THR A 257 27.64 3.19 -11.38
CA THR A 257 27.79 2.89 -12.81
C THR A 257 27.07 3.93 -13.66
N LYS A 258 25.82 4.30 -13.32
CA LYS A 258 25.11 5.40 -13.99
C LYS A 258 25.87 6.72 -13.90
N SER A 259 26.39 7.05 -12.72
CA SER A 259 27.18 8.27 -12.54
C SER A 259 28.47 8.24 -13.36
N ARG A 260 29.15 7.09 -13.43
CA ARG A 260 30.40 6.92 -14.18
C ARG A 260 30.16 7.02 -15.69
N VAL A 261 29.15 6.33 -16.22
CA VAL A 261 28.76 6.42 -17.64
C VAL A 261 28.33 7.85 -17.97
N SER A 262 27.59 8.50 -17.07
CA SER A 262 27.23 9.90 -17.22
C SER A 262 28.47 10.79 -17.31
N MET A 263 29.47 10.61 -16.45
CA MET A 263 30.70 11.41 -16.49
C MET A 263 31.61 11.08 -17.68
N ALA A 264 31.62 9.82 -18.15
CA ALA A 264 32.48 9.38 -19.25
C ALA A 264 31.94 9.80 -20.63
N THR A 265 30.62 9.80 -20.80
CA THR A 265 29.94 10.28 -22.03
C THR A 265 29.77 11.80 -22.05
N ARG A 266 30.59 12.52 -21.26
CA ARG A 266 30.50 13.96 -21.08
C ARG A 266 31.36 14.67 -22.13
N ASP A 267 30.72 15.30 -23.10
CA ASP A 267 31.40 16.24 -23.99
C ASP A 267 31.80 17.53 -23.23
N LYS A 268 32.91 18.16 -23.63
CA LYS A 268 33.30 19.48 -23.13
C LYS A 268 32.29 20.51 -23.66
N LYS A 269 31.86 21.45 -22.81
CA LYS A 269 31.05 22.59 -23.25
C LYS A 269 31.84 23.37 -24.32
N THR A 270 31.21 23.63 -25.46
CA THR A 270 31.71 24.47 -26.55
C THR A 270 31.04 25.83 -26.49
N ASP A 271 31.82 26.91 -26.45
CA ASP A 271 31.40 28.30 -26.13
C ASP A 271 30.94 29.13 -27.35
N ASP A 272 30.44 28.52 -28.43
CA ASP A 272 30.28 29.20 -29.74
C ASP A 272 28.83 29.39 -30.27
N TYR A 273 27.76 29.09 -29.53
CA TYR A 273 26.37 29.15 -30.06
C TYR A 273 25.50 30.26 -29.45
N SER A 274 24.91 31.14 -30.27
CA SER A 274 23.96 32.15 -29.77
C SER A 274 22.59 31.54 -29.40
N ARG A 275 21.80 32.24 -28.57
CA ARG A 275 20.40 31.86 -28.23
C ARG A 275 19.55 31.63 -29.48
N GLU A 276 19.69 32.49 -30.48
CA GLU A 276 18.94 32.38 -31.73
C GLU A 276 19.34 31.14 -32.52
N ASP A 277 20.62 30.75 -32.51
CA ASP A 277 21.10 29.57 -33.22
C ASP A 277 20.60 28.27 -32.57
N ILE A 278 20.60 28.21 -31.24
CA ILE A 278 20.07 27.08 -30.48
C ILE A 278 18.56 26.96 -30.69
N HIS A 279 17.81 28.07 -30.64
CA HIS A 279 16.37 28.05 -30.89
C HIS A 279 16.04 27.63 -32.33
N LYS A 280 16.79 28.13 -33.33
CA LYS A 280 16.68 27.68 -34.72
C LYS A 280 16.94 26.18 -34.86
N GLU A 281 17.96 25.63 -34.19
CA GLU A 281 18.21 24.18 -34.17
C GLU A 281 17.00 23.42 -33.62
N TRP A 282 16.41 23.90 -32.53
CA TRP A 282 15.23 23.28 -31.93
C TRP A 282 14.01 23.31 -32.86
N VAL A 283 13.74 24.45 -33.50
CA VAL A 283 12.63 24.60 -34.45
C VAL A 283 12.84 23.68 -35.66
N ASN A 284 14.04 23.64 -36.23
CA ASN A 284 14.36 22.74 -37.35
C ASN A 284 14.13 21.27 -36.97
N ARG A 285 14.62 20.85 -35.79
CA ARG A 285 14.41 19.48 -35.31
C ARG A 285 12.92 19.18 -35.04
N ALA A 286 12.17 20.14 -34.52
CA ALA A 286 10.75 19.97 -34.29
C ALA A 286 10.00 19.74 -35.61
N ASN A 287 10.38 20.46 -36.67
CA ASN A 287 9.86 20.28 -38.02
C ASN A 287 10.22 18.90 -38.60
N GLU A 288 11.47 18.44 -38.43
CA GLU A 288 11.90 17.09 -38.85
C GLU A 288 11.10 15.97 -38.16
N LEU A 289 10.72 16.18 -36.89
CA LEU A 289 9.92 15.26 -36.10
C LEU A 289 8.39 15.46 -36.28
N GLY A 290 7.98 16.34 -37.20
CA GLY A 290 6.57 16.60 -37.52
C GLY A 290 5.75 17.11 -36.34
N ILE A 291 6.33 17.94 -35.48
CA ILE A 291 5.66 18.47 -34.29
C ILE A 291 4.83 19.71 -34.68
N ASP A 292 3.51 19.64 -34.47
CA ASP A 292 2.64 20.81 -34.45
C ASP A 292 2.34 21.21 -33.00
N PHE A 293 2.89 22.34 -32.56
CA PHE A 293 2.71 22.84 -31.20
C PHE A 293 1.31 23.44 -30.94
N ASN A 294 0.51 23.66 -31.99
CA ASN A 294 -0.86 24.17 -31.87
C ASN A 294 -1.90 23.05 -31.76
N ASP A 295 -1.60 21.86 -32.29
CA ASP A 295 -2.45 20.69 -32.11
C ASP A 295 -2.21 20.08 -30.72
N LEU A 296 -3.08 20.45 -29.77
CA LEU A 296 -3.08 19.92 -28.41
C LEU A 296 -3.82 18.58 -28.29
N SER A 297 -4.27 17.98 -29.39
CA SER A 297 -4.96 16.69 -29.33
C SER A 297 -4.00 15.57 -28.96
N TRP A 298 -4.48 14.62 -28.16
CA TRP A 298 -3.70 13.45 -27.77
C TRP A 298 -3.16 12.70 -29.00
N ALA A 299 -1.84 12.50 -29.05
CA ALA A 299 -1.14 11.86 -30.18
C ALA A 299 -0.87 10.35 -29.96
N GLY A 300 -1.59 9.72 -29.02
CA GLY A 300 -1.36 8.32 -28.66
C GLY A 300 -1.98 7.29 -29.59
N LYS A 301 -1.69 6.01 -29.34
CA LYS A 301 -2.01 4.90 -30.26
C LYS A 301 -3.51 4.58 -30.38
N GLY A 302 -4.35 5.21 -29.57
CA GLY A 302 -5.80 5.04 -29.56
C GLY A 302 -6.61 6.22 -30.12
N LYS A 303 -5.96 7.23 -30.72
CA LYS A 303 -6.59 8.45 -31.26
C LYS A 303 -7.71 8.15 -32.27
N ASP A 304 -7.56 7.06 -33.04
CA ASP A 304 -8.49 6.64 -34.11
C ASP A 304 -9.64 5.73 -33.63
N GLY A 305 -9.67 5.38 -32.33
CA GLY A 305 -10.77 4.58 -31.76
C GLY A 305 -12.08 5.38 -31.72
N PRO A 306 -13.24 4.74 -31.45
CA PRO A 306 -14.47 5.47 -31.20
C PRO A 306 -14.14 6.49 -30.11
N GLN A 307 -14.19 7.77 -30.47
CA GLN A 307 -14.06 8.84 -29.51
C GLN A 307 -15.20 8.60 -28.55
N THR A 308 -14.90 8.00 -27.40
CA THR A 308 -15.75 8.21 -26.24
C THR A 308 -15.77 9.71 -26.16
N SER A 309 -16.94 10.28 -26.47
CA SER A 309 -17.20 11.71 -26.48
C SER A 309 -16.21 12.35 -25.54
N MET A 310 -15.36 13.26 -26.04
CA MET A 310 -14.53 14.07 -25.18
C MET A 310 -15.33 14.27 -23.91
N ASN A 311 -14.82 13.89 -22.74
CA ASN A 311 -15.45 14.36 -21.52
C ASN A 311 -15.12 15.87 -21.45
N THR A 312 -15.67 16.62 -22.40
CA THR A 312 -16.20 17.97 -22.33
C THR A 312 -17.43 18.01 -21.43
N VAL A 313 -17.63 17.01 -20.55
CA VAL A 313 -18.20 17.31 -19.26
C VAL A 313 -17.24 18.35 -18.67
N PRO A 314 -17.66 19.61 -18.52
CA PRO A 314 -16.80 20.59 -17.92
C PRO A 314 -16.36 20.02 -16.58
N ASN A 315 -15.09 20.22 -16.24
CA ASN A 315 -14.50 19.70 -15.02
C ASN A 315 -15.05 20.50 -13.81
N PHE A 316 -16.36 20.49 -13.62
CA PHE A 316 -17.12 21.20 -12.59
C PHE A 316 -16.81 20.67 -11.18
N THR A 317 -16.09 19.54 -11.08
CA THR A 317 -15.60 19.06 -9.79
C THR A 317 -14.36 19.83 -9.36
N SER A 318 -14.49 20.58 -8.27
CA SER A 318 -13.40 21.31 -7.61
C SER A 318 -12.21 20.38 -7.29
N PRO A 319 -10.98 20.93 -7.15
CA PRO A 319 -9.83 20.18 -6.64
C PRO A 319 -10.14 19.45 -5.32
N GLU A 320 -10.99 20.03 -4.48
CA GLU A 320 -11.48 19.43 -3.24
C GLU A 320 -12.20 18.09 -3.46
N VAL A 321 -13.18 18.03 -4.37
CA VAL A 321 -13.93 16.80 -4.68
C VAL A 321 -13.01 15.72 -5.27
N LYS A 322 -12.04 16.14 -6.09
CA LYS A 322 -11.04 15.22 -6.65
C LYS A 322 -10.12 14.67 -5.57
N ALA A 323 -9.72 15.50 -4.60
CA ALA A 323 -8.93 15.06 -3.46
C ALA A 323 -9.69 14.06 -2.59
N ASP A 324 -10.96 14.32 -2.30
CA ASP A 324 -11.83 13.38 -1.57
C ASP A 324 -11.92 12.03 -2.30
N ARG A 325 -12.14 12.04 -3.62
CA ARG A 325 -12.15 10.81 -4.44
C ARG A 325 -10.81 10.07 -4.43
N ALA A 326 -9.69 10.80 -4.36
CA ALA A 326 -8.37 10.20 -4.28
C ALA A 326 -8.11 9.54 -2.91
N ILE A 327 -8.58 10.15 -1.81
CA ILE A 327 -8.56 9.53 -0.48
C ILE A 327 -9.41 8.27 -0.47
N GLN A 328 -10.63 8.30 -1.03
CA GLN A 328 -11.49 7.11 -1.12
C GLN A 328 -10.86 5.99 -1.94
N PHE A 329 -10.22 6.34 -3.06
CA PHE A 329 -9.45 5.38 -3.86
C PHE A 329 -8.32 4.75 -3.03
N ALA A 330 -7.54 5.56 -2.30
CA ALA A 330 -6.46 5.08 -1.46
C ALA A 330 -6.95 4.15 -0.34
N LEU A 331 -8.04 4.51 0.34
CA LEU A 331 -8.69 3.68 1.35
C LEU A 331 -9.12 2.33 0.76
N LYS A 332 -9.80 2.35 -0.40
CA LYS A 332 -10.26 1.12 -1.06
C LYS A 332 -9.08 0.23 -1.47
N SER A 333 -8.06 0.81 -2.11
CA SER A 333 -6.88 0.07 -2.56
C SER A 333 -6.12 -0.56 -1.40
N LEU A 334 -5.81 0.22 -0.34
CA LEU A 334 -5.05 -0.29 0.81
C LEU A 334 -5.85 -1.29 1.65
N SER A 335 -7.15 -1.07 1.83
CA SER A 335 -8.02 -1.96 2.62
C SER A 335 -8.34 -3.31 1.96
N GLU A 336 -7.93 -3.52 0.70
CA GLU A 336 -7.94 -4.86 0.09
C GLU A 336 -6.90 -5.78 0.75
N ARG A 337 -5.75 -5.24 1.17
CA ARG A 337 -4.64 -6.02 1.72
C ARG A 337 -4.47 -5.88 3.23
N ASP A 338 -4.71 -4.68 3.73
CA ASP A 338 -4.37 -4.30 5.08
C ASP A 338 -5.62 -3.82 5.82
N ALA A 339 -5.95 -4.41 6.98
CA ALA A 339 -7.07 -3.94 7.81
C ALA A 339 -6.77 -2.58 8.47
N SER A 340 -5.50 -2.22 8.56
CA SER A 340 -5.03 -0.87 8.90
C SER A 340 -3.71 -0.60 8.20
N PHE A 341 -3.40 0.66 7.94
CA PHE A 341 -2.21 1.06 7.18
C PHE A 341 -1.65 2.38 7.70
N ASP A 342 -0.37 2.65 7.44
CA ASP A 342 0.24 3.92 7.80
C ASP A 342 -0.42 5.09 7.06
N GLN A 343 -0.73 6.17 7.77
CA GLN A 343 -1.26 7.41 7.20
C GLN A 343 -0.41 7.90 6.02
N SER A 344 0.92 7.90 6.17
CA SER A 344 1.82 8.35 5.10
C SER A 344 1.69 7.52 3.82
N ARG A 345 1.42 6.21 3.94
CA ARG A 345 1.18 5.33 2.80
C ARG A 345 -0.16 5.64 2.14
N LEU A 346 -1.20 5.92 2.91
CA LEU A 346 -2.49 6.38 2.39
C LEU A 346 -2.33 7.68 1.59
N LEU A 347 -1.66 8.67 2.15
CA LEU A 347 -1.44 9.95 1.48
C LEU A 347 -0.59 9.79 0.22
N ALA A 348 0.41 8.90 0.22
CA ALA A 348 1.21 8.62 -0.97
C ALA A 348 0.36 8.02 -2.12
N VAL A 349 -0.53 7.06 -1.82
CA VAL A 349 -1.44 6.47 -2.80
C VAL A 349 -2.45 7.49 -3.31
N ALA A 350 -3.01 8.32 -2.42
CA ALA A 350 -3.96 9.37 -2.79
C ALA A 350 -3.31 10.44 -3.68
N ASN A 351 -2.11 10.92 -3.32
CA ASN A 351 -1.37 11.89 -4.13
C ASN A 351 -1.04 11.34 -5.52
N LYS A 352 -0.61 10.07 -5.60
CA LYS A 352 -0.36 9.40 -6.89
C LYS A 352 -1.62 9.35 -7.76
N LYS A 353 -2.78 9.08 -7.16
CA LYS A 353 -4.07 9.08 -7.86
C LYS A 353 -4.45 10.48 -8.36
N ALA A 354 -4.20 11.50 -7.55
CA ALA A 354 -4.63 12.89 -7.75
C ALA A 354 -3.67 13.76 -8.57
N ILE A 355 -2.58 13.21 -9.14
CA ILE A 355 -1.68 14.00 -9.99
C ILE A 355 -2.47 14.65 -11.12
N GLY A 356 -2.30 15.98 -11.28
CA GLY A 356 -3.01 16.83 -12.24
C GLY A 356 -4.44 17.19 -11.84
N GLN A 357 -4.92 16.72 -10.70
CA GLN A 357 -6.32 16.83 -10.28
C GLN A 357 -6.48 17.63 -8.98
N ALA A 358 -5.53 17.51 -8.06
CA ALA A 358 -5.52 18.24 -6.79
C ALA A 358 -4.07 18.41 -6.27
N SER A 359 -3.83 19.44 -5.48
CA SER A 359 -2.53 19.66 -4.80
C SER A 359 -2.34 18.68 -3.64
N LYS A 360 -1.13 18.62 -3.07
CA LYS A 360 -0.91 17.84 -1.83
C LYS A 360 -1.71 18.40 -0.66
N GLN A 361 -1.88 19.72 -0.59
CA GLN A 361 -2.62 20.39 0.47
C GLN A 361 -4.12 20.02 0.40
N ASP A 362 -4.68 19.95 -0.80
CA ASP A 362 -6.07 19.49 -1.00
C ASP A 362 -6.26 18.05 -0.50
N ILE A 363 -5.26 17.18 -0.73
CA ILE A 363 -5.26 15.78 -0.29
C ILE A 363 -5.15 15.67 1.23
N GLU A 364 -4.31 16.48 1.86
CA GLU A 364 -4.23 16.57 3.32
C GLU A 364 -5.54 17.07 3.93
N ALA A 365 -6.15 18.10 3.35
CA ALA A 365 -7.46 18.59 3.77
C ALA A 365 -8.55 17.51 3.62
N ALA A 366 -8.54 16.78 2.50
CA ALA A 366 -9.46 15.66 2.24
C ALA A 366 -9.30 14.54 3.27
N TYR A 367 -8.07 14.25 3.68
CA TYR A 367 -7.81 13.30 4.76
C TYR A 367 -8.46 13.75 6.07
N TYR A 368 -8.24 14.98 6.51
CA TYR A 368 -8.84 15.49 7.74
C TYR A 368 -10.37 15.55 7.68
N ARG A 369 -10.96 15.92 6.53
CA ARG A 369 -12.41 15.82 6.32
C ARG A 369 -12.91 14.38 6.45
N ALA A 370 -12.18 13.41 5.90
CA ALA A 370 -12.55 12.00 6.00
C ALA A 370 -12.45 11.46 7.43
N VAL A 371 -11.49 11.96 8.22
CA VAL A 371 -11.39 11.68 9.67
C VAL A 371 -12.58 12.30 10.42
N ALA A 372 -12.90 13.57 10.18
CA ALA A 372 -14.01 14.27 10.84
C ALA A 372 -15.37 13.62 10.56
N LYS A 373 -15.57 13.11 9.33
CA LYS A 373 -16.77 12.34 8.93
C LYS A 373 -16.78 10.90 9.46
N GLY A 374 -15.72 10.46 10.13
CA GLY A 374 -15.57 9.10 10.64
C GLY A 374 -15.28 8.04 9.58
N ALA A 375 -15.05 8.40 8.31
CA ALA A 375 -14.68 7.44 7.26
C ALA A 375 -13.28 6.84 7.51
N ILE A 376 -12.39 7.64 8.11
CA ILE A 376 -11.06 7.23 8.57
C ILE A 376 -11.04 7.28 10.09
N ILE A 377 -10.48 6.24 10.69
CA ILE A 377 -10.27 6.16 12.13
C ILE A 377 -8.77 6.16 12.39
N GLU A 378 -8.30 7.17 13.10
CA GLU A 378 -6.90 7.34 13.46
C GLU A 378 -6.55 6.51 14.70
N GLY A 379 -5.47 5.72 14.62
CA GLY A 379 -4.89 5.03 15.77
C GLY A 379 -3.92 5.91 16.57
N GLU A 380 -3.35 5.37 17.64
CA GLU A 380 -2.45 6.10 18.53
C GLU A 380 -1.26 6.74 17.78
N ALA A 381 -0.99 8.00 18.10
CA ALA A 381 0.21 8.69 17.64
C ALA A 381 1.48 7.96 18.12
N ARG A 382 2.40 7.72 17.19
CA ARG A 382 3.70 7.11 17.48
C ARG A 382 4.80 8.14 17.45
N TYR A 383 5.86 7.88 18.20
CA TYR A 383 6.99 8.79 18.39
C TYR A 383 8.31 8.05 18.29
N THR A 384 9.30 8.65 17.64
CA THR A 384 10.68 8.16 17.58
C THR A 384 11.63 9.18 18.23
N THR A 385 12.78 8.71 18.72
CA THR A 385 13.77 9.59 19.31
C THR A 385 14.56 10.34 18.24
N THR A 386 14.76 11.64 18.43
CA THR A 386 15.59 12.49 17.56
C THR A 386 17.07 12.51 17.97
N THR A 387 17.41 11.81 19.05
CA THR A 387 18.74 11.83 19.69
C THR A 387 19.47 10.49 19.55
N ASP A 388 19.22 9.75 18.47
CA ASP A 388 19.85 8.45 18.25
C ASP A 388 21.38 8.59 18.09
N GLN A 389 22.13 8.20 19.13
CA GLN A 389 23.60 8.20 19.15
C GLN A 389 24.21 6.91 18.61
N ARG A 390 23.40 5.98 18.06
CA ARG A 390 23.89 4.71 17.52
C ARG A 390 24.62 4.92 16.19
N SER A 391 25.46 3.95 15.82
CA SER A 391 26.16 3.90 14.52
C SER A 391 25.20 4.13 13.34
N LYS A 392 25.67 4.75 12.25
CA LYS A 392 24.91 4.94 11.00
C LYS A 392 24.32 3.64 10.43
N ASP A 393 24.90 2.48 10.77
CA ASP A 393 24.46 1.16 10.30
C ASP A 393 23.46 0.46 11.24
N ALA A 394 23.09 1.10 12.35
CA ALA A 394 22.10 0.57 13.28
C ALA A 394 20.68 0.77 12.74
N PRO A 395 19.77 -0.23 12.85
CA PRO A 395 18.39 -0.06 12.44
C PRO A 395 17.73 1.08 13.24
N PRO A 396 16.92 1.94 12.60
CA PRO A 396 16.18 2.99 13.30
C PRO A 396 15.34 2.38 14.42
N LEU A 397 15.27 3.06 15.58
CA LEU A 397 14.41 2.59 16.67
C LEU A 397 12.95 2.58 16.17
N PRO A 398 12.17 1.52 16.52
CA PRO A 398 10.76 1.48 16.18
C PRO A 398 10.05 2.68 16.81
N ALA A 399 9.15 3.30 16.05
CA ALA A 399 8.30 4.34 16.59
C ALA A 399 7.31 3.71 17.58
N MET A 400 7.23 4.28 18.79
CA MET A 400 6.45 3.74 19.90
C MET A 400 5.36 4.74 20.30
N THR A 401 4.22 4.26 20.78
CA THR A 401 3.16 5.11 21.35
C THR A 401 3.61 5.69 22.68
N LYS A 402 2.85 6.67 23.22
CA LYS A 402 3.17 7.24 24.54
C LYS A 402 3.18 6.15 25.63
N ALA A 403 2.21 5.24 25.59
CA ALA A 403 2.11 4.12 26.54
C ALA A 403 3.27 3.14 26.39
N GLU A 404 3.65 2.80 25.16
CA GLU A 404 4.81 1.94 24.89
C GLU A 404 6.12 2.57 25.40
N TRP A 405 6.32 3.88 25.21
CA TRP A 405 7.47 4.60 25.78
C TRP A 405 7.46 4.60 27.31
N GLN A 406 6.30 4.77 27.94
CA GLN A 406 6.14 4.70 29.40
C GLN A 406 6.45 3.30 29.93
N ALA A 407 5.91 2.26 29.30
CA ALA A 407 6.20 0.85 29.62
C ALA A 407 7.70 0.56 29.50
N GLN A 408 8.36 1.06 28.47
CA GLN A 408 9.81 0.87 28.32
C GLN A 408 10.62 1.54 29.44
N LEU A 409 10.22 2.73 29.88
CA LEU A 409 10.89 3.44 30.97
C LEU A 409 10.63 2.79 32.33
N THR A 410 9.44 2.23 32.54
CA THR A 410 9.07 1.51 33.76
C THR A 410 9.72 0.13 33.80
N ASP A 411 9.54 -0.70 32.78
CA ASP A 411 10.01 -2.10 32.73
C ASP A 411 11.53 -2.24 32.63
N LYS A 412 12.19 -1.39 31.82
CA LYS A 412 13.65 -1.52 31.59
C LYS A 412 14.50 -0.62 32.46
N LYS A 413 13.95 0.50 32.96
CA LYS A 413 14.71 1.47 33.77
C LYS A 413 14.20 1.59 35.20
N GLY A 414 13.20 0.79 35.60
CA GLY A 414 12.65 0.81 36.96
C GLY A 414 12.06 2.15 37.38
N MET A 415 11.66 2.98 36.42
CA MET A 415 11.15 4.33 36.67
C MET A 415 9.69 4.25 37.16
N ASN A 416 9.27 5.17 38.05
CA ASN A 416 7.86 5.27 38.43
C ASN A 416 7.00 5.69 37.22
N ASN A 417 5.79 5.16 37.11
CA ASN A 417 4.82 5.46 36.05
C ASN A 417 4.59 6.97 35.85
N ASP A 418 4.48 7.76 36.94
CA ASP A 418 4.24 9.21 36.84
C ASP A 418 5.46 9.97 36.31
N GLN A 419 6.66 9.55 36.71
CA GLN A 419 7.92 10.07 36.19
C GLN A 419 8.12 9.69 34.71
N ALA A 420 7.77 8.45 34.33
CA ALA A 420 7.82 7.99 32.95
C ALA A 420 6.86 8.79 32.06
N LYS A 421 5.62 9.03 32.53
CA LYS A 421 4.64 9.89 31.86
C LYS A 421 5.16 11.30 31.64
N ALA A 422 5.69 11.94 32.70
CA ALA A 422 6.24 13.28 32.64
C ALA A 422 7.41 13.38 31.66
N LEU A 423 8.34 12.41 31.69
CA LEU A 423 9.50 12.39 30.81
C LEU A 423 9.13 12.20 29.33
N VAL A 424 8.12 11.37 29.03
CA VAL A 424 7.60 11.21 27.66
C VAL A 424 6.93 12.50 27.18
N ALA A 425 6.11 13.14 28.02
CA ALA A 425 5.47 14.41 27.68
C ALA A 425 6.51 15.53 27.45
N GLU A 426 7.51 15.64 28.31
CA GLU A 426 8.62 16.58 28.17
C GLU A 426 9.43 16.30 26.90
N GLY A 427 9.70 15.02 26.61
CA GLY A 427 10.41 14.61 25.40
C GLY A 427 9.67 14.99 24.12
N ILE A 428 8.34 14.92 24.10
CA ILE A 428 7.51 15.38 22.98
C ILE A 428 7.57 16.92 22.87
N LYS A 429 7.37 17.63 23.99
CA LYS A 429 7.42 19.10 24.03
C LYS A 429 8.78 19.65 23.60
N SER A 430 9.87 19.00 24.00
CA SER A 430 11.24 19.43 23.68
C SER A 430 11.74 18.94 22.32
N GLY A 431 10.92 18.22 21.54
CA GLY A 431 11.32 17.63 20.25
C GLY A 431 12.31 16.46 20.34
N ARG A 432 12.59 15.92 21.54
CA ARG A 432 13.37 14.68 21.72
C ARG A 432 12.64 13.45 21.22
N LEU A 433 11.30 13.46 21.31
CA LEU A 433 10.40 12.47 20.75
C LEU A 433 9.60 13.12 19.63
N LYS A 434 9.90 12.77 18.37
CA LYS A 434 9.23 13.29 17.18
C LYS A 434 8.05 12.40 16.83
N LYS A 435 6.85 12.99 16.70
CA LYS A 435 5.67 12.31 16.18
C LYS A 435 5.96 11.77 14.78
N THR A 436 5.69 10.50 14.56
CA THR A 436 5.81 9.83 13.26
C THR A 436 4.43 9.61 12.66
N SER A 437 4.37 9.05 11.45
CA SER A 437 3.13 8.48 10.92
C SER A 437 2.52 7.52 11.94
N HIS A 438 1.18 7.49 11.97
CA HIS A 438 0.38 6.60 12.79
C HIS A 438 -0.45 5.69 11.87
N ARG A 439 -1.01 4.61 12.42
CA ARG A 439 -1.88 3.72 11.64
C ARG A 439 -3.29 4.25 11.61
N VAL A 440 -3.96 4.07 10.48
CA VAL A 440 -5.37 4.39 10.30
C VAL A 440 -6.13 3.14 9.84
N THR A 441 -7.44 3.11 10.08
CA THR A 441 -8.35 2.08 9.57
C THR A 441 -9.63 2.71 9.02
N THR A 442 -10.55 1.88 8.52
CA THR A 442 -11.86 2.27 8.00
C THR A 442 -12.96 1.70 8.86
N VAL A 443 -14.09 2.42 8.93
CA VAL A 443 -15.31 1.92 9.60
C VAL A 443 -15.75 0.59 9.01
N GLU A 444 -15.65 0.43 7.69
CA GLU A 444 -16.01 -0.82 7.02
C GLU A 444 -15.12 -1.99 7.47
N GLY A 445 -13.83 -1.77 7.66
CA GLY A 445 -12.92 -2.78 8.22
C GLY A 445 -13.37 -3.25 9.60
N ILE A 446 -13.73 -2.30 10.48
CA ILE A 446 -14.25 -2.61 11.82
C ILE A 446 -15.59 -3.35 11.75
N ARG A 447 -16.52 -2.92 10.88
CA ARG A 447 -17.81 -3.57 10.69
C ARG A 447 -17.65 -5.02 10.26
N VAL A 448 -16.76 -5.30 9.30
CA VAL A 448 -16.49 -6.67 8.84
C VAL A 448 -15.93 -7.53 9.98
N GLU A 449 -14.96 -7.02 10.75
CA GLU A 449 -14.40 -7.77 11.87
C GLU A 449 -15.43 -8.03 12.98
N LYS A 450 -16.21 -7.01 13.38
CA LYS A 450 -17.29 -7.16 14.36
C LYS A 450 -18.38 -8.11 13.88
N ALA A 451 -18.73 -8.08 12.59
CA ALA A 451 -19.71 -9.01 12.02
C ALA A 451 -19.26 -10.46 12.17
N VAL A 452 -18.00 -10.78 11.86
CA VAL A 452 -17.44 -12.14 12.04
C VAL A 452 -17.58 -12.61 13.50
N LEU A 453 -17.19 -11.77 14.46
CA LEU A 453 -17.31 -12.06 15.89
C LEU A 453 -18.77 -12.26 16.32
N ASN A 454 -19.68 -11.41 15.85
CA ASN A 454 -21.11 -11.47 16.18
C ASN A 454 -21.81 -12.69 15.58
N ILE A 455 -21.41 -13.14 14.38
CA ILE A 455 -21.94 -14.38 13.78
C ILE A 455 -21.53 -15.59 14.62
N GLU A 456 -20.27 -15.66 15.05
CA GLU A 456 -19.81 -16.75 15.93
C GLU A 456 -20.55 -16.73 17.27
N ALA A 457 -20.62 -15.57 17.93
CA ALA A 457 -21.27 -15.44 19.24
C ALA A 457 -22.75 -15.85 19.21
N ARG A 458 -23.49 -15.49 18.15
CA ARG A 458 -24.91 -15.88 17.98
C ARG A 458 -25.08 -17.37 17.68
N GLY A 459 -24.05 -18.04 17.15
CA GLY A 459 -24.03 -19.47 16.84
C GLY A 459 -23.77 -20.39 18.04
N ARG A 460 -23.39 -19.84 19.20
CA ARG A 460 -23.14 -20.61 20.43
C ARG A 460 -24.43 -21.21 20.98
N GLY A 461 -24.41 -22.49 21.32
CA GLY A 461 -25.56 -23.24 21.85
C GLY A 461 -26.75 -23.37 20.89
N LYS A 462 -26.56 -23.17 19.58
CA LYS A 462 -27.64 -23.18 18.57
C LYS A 462 -27.81 -24.50 17.83
N VAL A 463 -26.91 -25.45 18.00
CA VAL A 463 -27.00 -26.75 17.32
C VAL A 463 -27.14 -27.88 18.35
N ILE A 464 -27.84 -28.95 17.96
CA ILE A 464 -28.02 -30.12 18.81
C ILE A 464 -26.79 -31.01 18.67
N ALA A 465 -26.18 -31.42 19.78
CA ALA A 465 -25.05 -32.35 19.77
C ALA A 465 -25.41 -33.63 18.99
N ALA A 466 -24.54 -34.07 18.08
CA ALA A 466 -24.82 -35.25 17.25
C ALA A 466 -24.80 -36.54 18.09
N LEU A 467 -23.90 -36.58 19.08
CA LEU A 467 -23.65 -37.73 19.95
C LEU A 467 -23.24 -37.26 21.35
N THR A 468 -23.28 -38.17 22.32
CA THR A 468 -22.62 -38.02 23.63
C THR A 468 -21.13 -38.39 23.54
N SER A 469 -20.30 -37.88 24.46
CA SER A 469 -18.86 -38.17 24.47
C SER A 469 -18.53 -39.66 24.60
N GLU A 470 -19.36 -40.42 25.31
CA GLU A 470 -19.24 -41.86 25.48
C GLU A 470 -19.47 -42.59 24.15
N GLN A 471 -20.53 -42.21 23.41
CA GLN A 471 -20.84 -42.79 22.10
C GLN A 471 -19.73 -42.50 21.07
N VAL A 472 -19.20 -41.28 21.05
CA VAL A 472 -18.09 -40.93 20.15
C VAL A 472 -16.86 -41.75 20.51
N THR A 473 -16.51 -41.82 21.80
CA THR A 473 -15.32 -42.55 22.25
C THR A 473 -15.41 -44.04 21.92
N ALA A 474 -16.59 -44.65 22.07
CA ALA A 474 -16.83 -46.04 21.67
C ALA A 474 -16.59 -46.28 20.17
N GLN A 475 -16.97 -45.34 19.30
CA GLN A 475 -16.72 -45.42 17.85
C GLN A 475 -15.26 -45.17 17.45
N LEU A 476 -14.44 -44.62 18.34
CA LEU A 476 -13.02 -44.39 18.11
C LEU A 476 -12.13 -45.55 18.61
N VAL A 477 -12.70 -46.54 19.30
CA VAL A 477 -11.97 -47.73 19.75
C VAL A 477 -11.32 -48.43 18.55
N GLY A 478 -10.02 -48.74 18.67
CA GLY A 478 -9.24 -49.37 17.62
C GLY A 478 -8.59 -48.41 16.61
N LYS A 479 -8.93 -47.11 16.65
CA LYS A 479 -8.20 -46.09 15.88
C LYS A 479 -6.89 -45.70 16.58
N THR A 480 -5.87 -45.32 15.82
CA THR A 480 -4.54 -44.95 16.33
C THR A 480 -4.41 -43.46 16.65
N LEU A 481 -5.52 -42.80 16.99
CA LEU A 481 -5.56 -41.38 17.33
C LEU A 481 -4.78 -41.12 18.63
N LYS A 482 -3.99 -40.04 18.65
CA LYS A 482 -3.38 -39.53 19.89
C LYS A 482 -4.42 -38.84 20.76
N ALA A 483 -4.10 -38.65 22.05
CA ALA A 483 -5.02 -38.06 23.02
C ALA A 483 -5.61 -36.70 22.58
N GLU A 484 -4.77 -35.79 22.06
CA GLU A 484 -5.24 -34.48 21.58
C GLU A 484 -6.13 -34.58 20.33
N GLN A 485 -5.83 -35.51 19.42
CA GLN A 485 -6.63 -35.76 18.23
C GLN A 485 -7.98 -36.38 18.59
N GLN A 486 -7.99 -37.38 19.48
CA GLN A 486 -9.20 -38.03 19.99
C GLN A 486 -10.10 -37.01 20.70
N LYS A 487 -9.51 -36.17 21.57
CA LYS A 487 -10.22 -35.06 22.21
C LYS A 487 -10.85 -34.13 21.17
N SER A 488 -10.12 -33.76 20.12
CA SER A 488 -10.66 -32.91 19.05
C SER A 488 -11.84 -33.55 18.33
N VAL A 489 -11.79 -34.86 18.04
CA VAL A 489 -12.95 -35.56 17.44
C VAL A 489 -14.16 -35.54 18.38
N VAL A 490 -13.95 -35.79 19.67
CA VAL A 490 -15.02 -35.73 20.68
C VAL A 490 -15.61 -34.32 20.74
N ASP A 491 -14.78 -33.29 20.88
CA ASP A 491 -15.23 -31.90 20.97
C ASP A 491 -16.04 -31.50 19.71
N ILE A 492 -15.61 -31.92 18.50
CA ILE A 492 -16.31 -31.65 17.23
C ILE A 492 -17.67 -32.37 17.17
N CYS A 493 -17.74 -33.64 17.57
CA CYS A 493 -18.96 -34.44 17.43
C CYS A 493 -20.00 -34.17 18.54
N THR A 494 -19.58 -33.58 19.66
CA THR A 494 -20.43 -33.32 20.84
C THR A 494 -20.79 -31.86 21.05
N THR A 495 -20.22 -30.94 20.26
CA THR A 495 -20.49 -29.51 20.40
C THR A 495 -21.95 -29.14 20.17
N THR A 496 -22.39 -28.14 20.93
CA THR A 496 -23.68 -27.43 20.74
C THR A 496 -23.51 -26.11 20.00
N ASP A 497 -22.28 -25.75 19.63
CA ASP A 497 -21.96 -24.51 18.94
C ASP A 497 -21.92 -24.75 17.43
N ARG A 498 -22.43 -23.79 16.66
CA ARG A 498 -22.44 -23.88 15.19
C ARG A 498 -21.04 -23.82 14.59
N PHE A 499 -20.16 -23.05 15.23
CA PHE A 499 -18.82 -22.74 14.78
C PHE A 499 -17.82 -23.15 15.85
N VAL A 500 -16.95 -24.11 15.52
CA VAL A 500 -15.88 -24.57 16.43
C VAL A 500 -14.55 -24.58 15.70
N ALA A 501 -13.45 -24.63 16.45
CA ALA A 501 -12.11 -24.73 15.87
C ALA A 501 -11.33 -25.95 16.35
N ALA A 502 -10.50 -26.48 15.46
CA ALA A 502 -9.39 -27.33 15.81
C ALA A 502 -8.09 -26.62 15.44
N HIS A 503 -7.48 -25.98 16.43
CA HIS A 503 -6.19 -25.31 16.29
C HIS A 503 -5.08 -26.35 16.42
N GLY A 504 -4.21 -26.47 15.42
CA GLY A 504 -3.10 -27.39 15.54
C GLY A 504 -1.87 -26.98 14.76
N PHE A 505 -0.71 -27.17 15.37
CA PHE A 505 0.59 -26.90 14.76
C PHE A 505 0.80 -27.67 13.45
N ALA A 506 1.75 -27.22 12.63
CA ALA A 506 2.15 -27.90 11.42
C ALA A 506 2.59 -29.35 11.72
N GLY A 507 1.92 -30.34 11.12
CA GLY A 507 2.31 -31.75 11.26
C GLY A 507 1.72 -32.51 12.45
N THR A 508 0.65 -32.02 13.09
CA THR A 508 -0.02 -32.67 14.23
C THR A 508 -1.05 -33.74 13.85
N GLY A 509 -1.23 -34.02 12.55
CA GLY A 509 -2.17 -35.04 12.06
C GLY A 509 -3.62 -34.57 11.93
N LYS A 510 -3.86 -33.28 11.65
CA LYS A 510 -5.20 -32.70 11.42
C LYS A 510 -6.03 -33.47 10.39
N SER A 511 -5.42 -33.93 9.30
CA SER A 511 -6.10 -34.77 8.28
C SER A 511 -6.66 -36.07 8.88
N TYR A 512 -5.84 -36.80 9.65
CA TYR A 512 -6.26 -38.07 10.26
C TYR A 512 -7.37 -37.88 11.31
N MET A 513 -7.28 -36.80 12.10
CA MET A 513 -8.34 -36.37 13.01
C MET A 513 -9.64 -36.05 12.24
N THR A 514 -9.54 -35.27 11.17
CA THR A 514 -10.68 -34.83 10.35
C THR A 514 -11.39 -36.00 9.69
N MET A 515 -10.65 -36.94 9.10
CA MET A 515 -11.23 -38.16 8.51
C MET A 515 -11.88 -39.07 9.57
N SER A 516 -11.36 -39.06 10.79
CA SER A 516 -11.98 -39.79 11.91
C SER A 516 -13.29 -39.15 12.36
N ALA A 517 -13.33 -37.82 12.47
CA ALA A 517 -14.56 -37.07 12.76
C ALA A 517 -15.60 -37.23 11.65
N LYS A 518 -15.17 -37.18 10.37
CA LYS A 518 -16.01 -37.43 9.20
C LYS A 518 -16.76 -38.77 9.35
N ALA A 519 -16.04 -39.86 9.58
CA ALA A 519 -16.64 -41.19 9.71
C ALA A 519 -17.68 -41.27 10.85
N VAL A 520 -17.41 -40.61 11.98
CA VAL A 520 -18.36 -40.55 13.11
C VAL A 520 -19.61 -39.75 12.75
N LEU A 521 -19.44 -38.59 12.12
CA LEU A 521 -20.56 -37.71 11.71
C LEU A 521 -21.44 -38.35 10.63
N GLU A 522 -20.84 -38.96 9.61
CA GLU A 522 -21.56 -39.66 8.54
C GLU A 522 -22.34 -40.86 9.09
N SER A 523 -21.86 -41.53 10.15
CA SER A 523 -22.61 -42.61 10.82
C SER A 523 -23.93 -42.12 11.46
N GLN A 524 -24.05 -40.81 11.70
CA GLN A 524 -25.25 -40.15 12.22
C GLN A 524 -26.10 -39.48 11.13
N GLY A 525 -25.76 -39.70 9.86
CA GLY A 525 -26.50 -39.13 8.72
C GLY A 525 -26.17 -37.68 8.41
N PHE A 526 -25.03 -37.14 8.88
CA PHE A 526 -24.53 -35.84 8.44
C PHE A 526 -23.81 -35.95 7.10
N ASN A 527 -23.98 -34.93 6.28
CA ASN A 527 -23.21 -34.72 5.06
C ASN A 527 -21.94 -33.92 5.40
N VAL A 528 -20.77 -34.52 5.18
CA VAL A 528 -19.49 -33.87 5.51
C VAL A 528 -18.79 -33.40 4.23
N THR A 529 -18.42 -32.12 4.19
CA THR A 529 -17.64 -31.53 3.09
C THR A 529 -16.53 -30.65 3.66
N ALA A 530 -15.55 -30.31 2.81
CA ALA A 530 -14.46 -29.43 3.17
C ALA A 530 -14.32 -28.23 2.22
N LEU A 531 -13.79 -27.14 2.78
CA LEU A 531 -13.40 -25.95 2.06
C LEU A 531 -11.93 -25.68 2.30
N ALA A 532 -11.20 -25.35 1.23
CA ALA A 532 -9.80 -24.97 1.30
C ALA A 532 -9.53 -23.62 0.61
N PRO A 533 -8.54 -22.83 1.07
CA PRO A 533 -8.21 -21.54 0.47
C PRO A 533 -7.64 -21.68 -0.94
N TYR A 534 -6.80 -22.69 -1.20
CA TYR A 534 -6.15 -22.90 -2.49
C TYR A 534 -6.45 -24.27 -3.11
N GLY A 535 -6.21 -24.37 -4.42
CA GLY A 535 -6.51 -25.56 -5.21
C GLY A 535 -5.69 -26.79 -4.83
N THR A 536 -4.44 -26.61 -4.40
CA THR A 536 -3.56 -27.72 -4.00
C THR A 536 -4.03 -28.38 -2.70
N GLN A 537 -4.46 -27.62 -1.69
CA GLN A 537 -5.05 -28.19 -0.47
C GLN A 537 -6.40 -28.85 -0.77
N LYS A 538 -7.23 -28.22 -1.62
CA LYS A 538 -8.49 -28.81 -2.09
C LYS A 538 -8.24 -30.19 -2.73
N LYS A 539 -7.25 -30.32 -3.60
CA LYS A 539 -6.85 -31.60 -4.23
C LYS A 539 -6.31 -32.61 -3.23
N SER A 540 -5.51 -32.16 -2.25
CA SER A 540 -5.01 -33.02 -1.17
C SER A 540 -6.15 -33.61 -0.32
N LEU A 541 -7.17 -32.82 -0.01
CA LEU A 541 -8.36 -33.30 0.71
C LEU A 541 -9.16 -34.30 -0.12
N GLU A 542 -9.31 -34.06 -1.43
CA GLU A 542 -9.96 -35.01 -2.35
C GLU A 542 -9.20 -36.33 -2.45
N ASP A 543 -7.87 -36.30 -2.57
CA ASP A 543 -7.00 -37.49 -2.58
C ASP A 543 -7.13 -38.31 -1.27
N GLU A 544 -7.46 -37.66 -0.14
CA GLU A 544 -7.72 -38.28 1.16
C GLU A 544 -9.18 -38.78 1.32
N GLY A 545 -10.03 -38.59 0.32
CA GLY A 545 -11.44 -39.02 0.34
C GLY A 545 -12.41 -38.04 1.00
N MET A 546 -12.03 -36.76 1.12
CA MET A 546 -12.90 -35.69 1.62
C MET A 546 -13.45 -34.85 0.44
N PRO A 547 -14.78 -34.79 0.22
CA PRO A 547 -15.36 -33.93 -0.80
C PRO A 547 -15.02 -32.46 -0.52
N ALA A 548 -14.25 -31.81 -1.40
CA ALA A 548 -13.72 -30.48 -1.13
C ALA A 548 -13.99 -29.46 -2.25
N ARG A 549 -14.12 -28.18 -1.85
CA ARG A 549 -14.22 -27.03 -2.76
C ARG A 549 -13.26 -25.94 -2.32
N THR A 550 -12.90 -25.02 -3.21
CA THR A 550 -12.20 -23.81 -2.74
C THR A 550 -13.18 -22.84 -2.10
N VAL A 551 -12.75 -22.09 -1.08
CA VAL A 551 -13.59 -21.05 -0.43
C VAL A 551 -14.16 -20.08 -1.46
N ALA A 552 -13.33 -19.62 -2.40
CA ALA A 552 -13.76 -18.72 -3.47
C ALA A 552 -14.83 -19.35 -4.38
N ALA A 553 -14.70 -20.64 -4.73
CA ALA A 553 -15.71 -21.33 -5.54
C ALA A 553 -17.00 -21.62 -4.77
N PHE A 554 -16.91 -21.81 -3.45
CA PHE A 554 -18.06 -21.96 -2.57
C PHE A 554 -18.84 -20.64 -2.45
N VAL A 555 -18.16 -19.54 -2.15
CA VAL A 555 -18.77 -18.21 -2.03
C VAL A 555 -19.44 -17.78 -3.34
N LYS A 556 -18.88 -18.12 -4.51
CA LYS A 556 -19.45 -17.75 -5.81
C LYS A 556 -20.61 -18.61 -6.32
N ALA A 557 -20.76 -19.85 -5.86
CA ALA A 557 -21.78 -20.74 -6.43
C ALA A 557 -23.20 -20.34 -6.03
N LYS A 558 -24.17 -20.47 -6.94
CA LYS A 558 -25.59 -20.27 -6.62
C LYS A 558 -26.09 -21.30 -5.61
N ASP A 559 -25.88 -22.58 -5.94
CA ASP A 559 -26.14 -23.69 -5.03
C ASP A 559 -24.88 -24.03 -4.21
N LYS A 560 -25.00 -23.91 -2.89
CA LYS A 560 -23.93 -24.19 -1.94
C LYS A 560 -23.81 -25.69 -1.65
N LYS A 561 -24.87 -26.47 -1.87
CA LYS A 561 -24.99 -27.89 -1.52
C LYS A 561 -24.71 -28.17 -0.04
N ILE A 562 -25.27 -27.32 0.82
CA ILE A 562 -25.23 -27.48 2.28
C ILE A 562 -26.61 -27.18 2.88
N ASP A 563 -26.92 -27.83 3.99
CA ASP A 563 -28.18 -27.80 4.72
C ASP A 563 -27.94 -27.98 6.23
N GLU A 564 -29.01 -28.11 7.03
CA GLU A 564 -28.93 -28.28 8.47
C GLU A 564 -28.27 -29.60 8.93
N LYS A 565 -28.15 -30.58 8.03
CA LYS A 565 -27.43 -31.84 8.24
C LYS A 565 -26.01 -31.81 7.69
N SER A 566 -25.51 -30.64 7.30
CA SER A 566 -24.17 -30.49 6.76
C SER A 566 -23.15 -30.05 7.80
N VAL A 567 -21.95 -30.64 7.77
CA VAL A 567 -20.77 -30.20 8.53
C VAL A 567 -19.66 -29.82 7.56
N VAL A 568 -19.26 -28.55 7.61
CA VAL A 568 -18.27 -27.96 6.70
C VAL A 568 -16.94 -27.82 7.43
N PHE A 569 -15.95 -28.62 7.07
CA PHE A 569 -14.57 -28.46 7.53
C PHE A 569 -13.86 -27.38 6.72
N ILE A 570 -13.21 -26.43 7.37
CA ILE A 570 -12.55 -25.31 6.71
C ILE A 570 -11.06 -25.43 6.99
N ASP A 571 -10.32 -25.98 6.02
CA ASP A 571 -8.88 -26.20 6.16
C ASP A 571 -8.09 -24.90 6.00
N GLU A 572 -6.93 -24.81 6.64
CA GLU A 572 -6.06 -23.62 6.64
C GLU A 572 -6.81 -22.30 6.92
N ALA A 573 -7.74 -22.28 7.88
CA ALA A 573 -8.57 -21.12 8.23
C ALA A 573 -7.76 -19.86 8.59
N GLY A 574 -6.51 -20.03 9.04
CA GLY A 574 -5.57 -18.95 9.35
C GLY A 574 -5.19 -18.06 8.16
N VAL A 575 -5.42 -18.51 6.92
CA VAL A 575 -5.15 -17.73 5.70
C VAL A 575 -6.42 -17.20 5.01
N ILE A 576 -7.60 -17.36 5.62
CA ILE A 576 -8.86 -16.83 5.08
C ILE A 576 -8.99 -15.33 5.47
N PRO A 577 -9.19 -14.41 4.51
CA PRO A 577 -9.37 -12.98 4.78
C PRO A 577 -10.68 -12.68 5.51
N ALA A 578 -10.74 -11.55 6.23
CA ALA A 578 -11.92 -11.18 7.04
C ALA A 578 -13.22 -11.04 6.21
N ARG A 579 -13.14 -10.45 5.01
CA ARG A 579 -14.30 -10.31 4.10
C ARG A 579 -14.84 -11.67 3.65
N GLN A 580 -13.96 -12.58 3.24
CA GLN A 580 -14.36 -13.93 2.83
C GLN A 580 -14.89 -14.74 4.01
N MET A 581 -14.29 -14.59 5.20
CA MET A 581 -14.76 -15.25 6.41
C MET A 581 -16.18 -14.81 6.79
N LYS A 582 -16.47 -13.50 6.74
CA LYS A 582 -17.83 -12.97 6.97
C LYS A 582 -18.85 -13.66 6.07
N VAL A 583 -18.65 -13.61 4.75
CA VAL A 583 -19.59 -14.18 3.78
C VAL A 583 -19.71 -15.70 3.94
N LEU A 584 -18.60 -16.39 4.20
CA LEU A 584 -18.57 -17.82 4.47
C LEU A 584 -19.44 -18.17 5.68
N MET A 585 -19.23 -17.50 6.81
CA MET A 585 -19.96 -17.76 8.05
C MET A 585 -21.45 -17.39 7.93
N GLU A 586 -21.78 -16.27 7.28
CA GLU A 586 -23.18 -15.90 6.98
C GLU A 586 -23.87 -16.95 6.10
N THR A 587 -23.17 -17.49 5.10
CA THR A 587 -23.72 -18.53 4.21
C THR A 587 -24.01 -19.82 4.98
N ILE A 588 -23.08 -20.24 5.85
CA ILE A 588 -23.23 -21.46 6.67
C ILE A 588 -24.34 -21.27 7.70
N GLU A 589 -24.40 -20.11 8.36
CA GLU A 589 -25.47 -19.76 9.29
C GLU A 589 -26.85 -19.79 8.61
N LYS A 590 -27.00 -19.18 7.43
CA LYS A 590 -28.27 -19.17 6.67
C LYS A 590 -28.73 -20.57 6.26
N ALA A 591 -27.80 -21.48 5.98
CA ALA A 591 -28.10 -22.86 5.64
C ALA A 591 -28.44 -23.75 6.86
N GLY A 592 -28.28 -23.24 8.09
CA GLY A 592 -28.42 -24.06 9.30
C GLY A 592 -27.28 -25.06 9.53
N ALA A 593 -26.27 -25.06 8.68
CA ALA A 593 -25.14 -25.98 8.70
C ALA A 593 -24.16 -25.68 9.86
N ARG A 594 -23.25 -26.62 10.12
CA ARG A 594 -22.16 -26.49 11.11
C ARG A 594 -20.82 -26.28 10.42
N ALA A 595 -19.87 -25.69 11.12
CA ALA A 595 -18.51 -25.54 10.60
C ALA A 595 -17.42 -25.80 11.64
N VAL A 596 -16.36 -26.45 11.17
CA VAL A 596 -15.14 -26.73 11.93
C VAL A 596 -13.97 -26.03 11.25
N PHE A 597 -13.41 -25.02 11.90
CA PHE A 597 -12.24 -24.29 11.41
C PHE A 597 -10.96 -25.01 11.82
N LEU A 598 -10.22 -25.51 10.83
CA LEU A 598 -8.92 -26.13 11.02
C LEU A 598 -7.83 -25.12 10.67
N GLY A 599 -6.81 -24.98 11.52
CA GLY A 599 -5.72 -24.07 11.18
C GLY A 599 -4.65 -23.94 12.23
N ASP A 600 -3.68 -23.10 11.92
CA ASP A 600 -2.53 -22.81 12.76
C ASP A 600 -2.30 -21.29 12.77
N THR A 601 -2.57 -20.64 13.90
CA THR A 601 -2.36 -19.19 14.03
C THR A 601 -0.89 -18.80 14.10
N SER A 602 0.05 -19.75 14.26
CA SER A 602 1.49 -19.46 14.25
C SER A 602 2.08 -19.41 12.84
N GLN A 603 1.35 -19.89 11.81
CA GLN A 603 1.76 -19.81 10.41
C GLN A 603 1.49 -18.43 9.79
N THR A 604 1.96 -18.25 8.55
CA THR A 604 1.73 -17.02 7.79
C THR A 604 0.24 -16.71 7.65
N LYS A 605 -0.09 -15.43 7.70
CA LYS A 605 -1.48 -14.94 7.60
C LYS A 605 -1.94 -14.84 6.15
N ALA A 606 -3.23 -14.57 5.96
CA ALA A 606 -3.80 -14.26 4.64
C ALA A 606 -3.02 -13.15 3.91
N VAL A 607 -3.16 -13.01 2.60
CA VAL A 607 -2.59 -11.83 1.90
C VAL A 607 -3.51 -10.62 2.01
N GLU A 608 -4.83 -10.84 1.97
CA GLU A 608 -5.85 -9.79 2.10
C GLU A 608 -6.14 -9.43 3.56
N ALA A 609 -6.87 -8.34 3.80
CA ALA A 609 -7.07 -7.74 5.13
C ALA A 609 -7.65 -8.69 6.21
N GLY A 610 -7.13 -8.54 7.43
CA GLY A 610 -7.64 -9.19 8.66
C GLY A 610 -6.97 -10.51 9.04
N LYS A 611 -7.31 -10.99 10.26
CA LYS A 611 -6.87 -12.27 10.84
C LYS A 611 -8.04 -12.95 11.60
N PRO A 612 -9.17 -13.21 10.92
CA PRO A 612 -10.43 -13.56 11.59
C PRO A 612 -10.35 -14.83 12.44
N PHE A 613 -9.63 -15.87 11.98
CA PHE A 613 -9.48 -17.11 12.76
C PHE A 613 -8.81 -16.88 14.12
N GLU A 614 -7.77 -16.03 14.18
CA GLU A 614 -7.13 -15.66 15.44
C GLU A 614 -8.05 -14.79 16.31
N GLN A 615 -8.82 -13.88 15.70
CA GLN A 615 -9.79 -13.04 16.41
C GLN A 615 -10.91 -13.87 17.04
N LEU A 616 -11.45 -14.86 16.32
CA LEU A 616 -12.48 -15.78 16.81
C LEU A 616 -11.99 -16.60 18.00
N ILE A 617 -10.79 -17.19 17.90
CA ILE A 617 -10.17 -17.93 19.02
C ILE A 617 -9.97 -17.00 20.23
N SER A 618 -9.45 -15.80 19.99
CA SER A 618 -9.21 -14.80 21.05
C SER A 618 -10.51 -14.30 21.69
N ALA A 619 -11.63 -14.35 20.98
CA ALA A 619 -12.96 -13.99 21.45
C ALA A 619 -13.70 -15.14 22.16
N GLY A 620 -13.03 -16.28 22.36
CA GLY A 620 -13.56 -17.41 23.14
C GLY A 620 -14.35 -18.44 22.34
N MET A 621 -14.19 -18.51 21.01
CA MET A 621 -14.74 -19.60 20.21
C MET A 621 -14.24 -20.97 20.75
N GLN A 622 -15.14 -21.95 20.88
CA GLN A 622 -14.77 -23.29 21.34
C GLN A 622 -13.66 -23.86 20.45
N THR A 623 -12.51 -24.17 21.05
CA THR A 623 -11.30 -24.56 20.32
C THR A 623 -10.63 -25.78 20.96
N SER A 624 -10.42 -26.83 20.17
CA SER A 624 -9.57 -27.96 20.52
C SER A 624 -8.13 -27.68 20.05
N TYR A 625 -7.14 -27.88 20.93
CA TYR A 625 -5.74 -27.63 20.62
C TYR A 625 -4.98 -28.93 20.39
N MET A 626 -4.22 -28.98 19.30
CA MET A 626 -3.30 -30.08 18.96
C MET A 626 -1.88 -29.53 18.83
N LYS A 627 -1.04 -29.76 19.82
CA LYS A 627 0.35 -29.28 19.89
C LYS A 627 1.37 -30.39 19.64
N ASP A 628 0.96 -31.66 19.70
CA ASP A 628 1.86 -32.78 19.51
C ASP A 628 2.24 -32.99 18.02
N ILE A 629 3.37 -32.41 17.63
CA ILE A 629 3.91 -32.49 16.26
C ILE A 629 4.48 -33.88 15.98
N GLN A 630 4.05 -34.51 14.88
CA GLN A 630 4.40 -35.89 14.50
C GLN A 630 5.19 -36.00 13.18
N ARG A 631 5.41 -34.86 12.49
CA ARG A 631 6.03 -34.82 11.17
C ARG A 631 7.54 -35.08 11.19
N GLN A 632 8.25 -34.40 12.08
CA GLN A 632 9.70 -34.49 12.16
C GLN A 632 10.14 -35.87 12.66
N LYS A 633 11.17 -36.43 12.01
CA LYS A 633 11.79 -37.71 12.36
C LYS A 633 13.10 -37.55 13.14
N ASN A 634 13.54 -36.30 13.31
CA ASN A 634 14.71 -35.92 14.08
C ASN A 634 14.24 -35.14 15.31
N ASP A 635 14.65 -35.59 16.51
CA ASP A 635 14.23 -34.99 17.78
C ASP A 635 14.71 -33.55 17.95
N VAL A 636 15.91 -33.22 17.47
CA VAL A 636 16.47 -31.86 17.51
C VAL A 636 15.64 -30.92 16.63
N LEU A 637 15.29 -31.37 15.43
CA LEU A 637 14.43 -30.61 14.52
C LEU A 637 13.02 -30.48 15.07
N LEU A 638 12.47 -31.54 15.67
CA LEU A 638 11.17 -31.53 16.33
C LEU A 638 11.12 -30.48 17.44
N GLU A 639 12.13 -30.44 18.30
CA GLU A 639 12.24 -29.44 19.38
C GLU A 639 12.36 -28.02 18.82
N ALA A 640 13.22 -27.82 17.79
CA ALA A 640 13.36 -26.53 17.13
C ALA A 640 12.04 -26.02 16.54
N VAL A 641 11.26 -26.90 15.89
CA VAL A 641 9.96 -26.57 15.30
C VAL A 641 8.92 -26.28 16.37
N LYS A 642 8.88 -27.04 17.47
CA LYS A 642 7.99 -26.77 18.62
C LYS A 642 8.25 -25.39 19.23
N LEU A 643 9.51 -25.08 19.51
CA LEU A 643 9.92 -23.76 20.04
C LEU A 643 9.53 -22.62 19.08
N ALA A 644 9.71 -22.80 17.77
CA ALA A 644 9.28 -21.80 16.79
C ALA A 644 7.75 -21.63 16.73
N ALA A 645 6.99 -22.72 16.82
CA ALA A 645 5.53 -22.69 16.82
C ALA A 645 4.96 -21.90 18.01
N GLU A 646 5.64 -21.95 19.16
CA GLU A 646 5.32 -21.23 20.38
C GLU A 646 5.87 -19.80 20.41
N GLY A 647 6.63 -19.39 19.39
CA GLY A 647 7.23 -18.05 19.28
C GLY A 647 8.58 -17.91 20.00
N HIS A 648 9.15 -18.99 20.53
CA HIS A 648 10.45 -19.02 21.18
C HIS A 648 11.61 -19.14 20.16
N ILE A 649 11.77 -18.14 19.29
CA ILE A 649 12.73 -18.15 18.18
C ILE A 649 14.19 -18.30 18.64
N SER A 650 14.56 -17.68 19.76
CA SER A 650 15.91 -17.82 20.32
C SER A 650 16.24 -19.26 20.68
N GLY A 651 15.30 -19.97 21.31
CA GLY A 651 15.47 -21.38 21.65
C GLY A 651 15.49 -22.25 20.38
N SER A 652 14.62 -21.96 19.42
CA SER A 652 14.58 -22.67 18.14
C SER A 652 15.90 -22.59 17.38
N LEU A 653 16.45 -21.37 17.21
CA LEU A 653 17.74 -21.16 16.56
C LEU A 653 18.90 -21.85 17.29
N ALA A 654 18.87 -21.90 18.62
CA ALA A 654 19.90 -22.57 19.41
C ALA A 654 19.94 -24.09 19.19
N ARG A 655 18.83 -24.71 18.76
CA ARG A 655 18.77 -26.13 18.40
C ARG A 655 19.25 -26.42 16.97
N LEU A 656 19.27 -25.43 16.09
CA LEU A 656 19.66 -25.60 14.69
C LEU A 656 21.18 -25.38 14.53
N SER A 657 21.90 -26.42 14.11
CA SER A 657 23.35 -26.37 13.90
C SER A 657 23.75 -25.85 12.51
N ASN A 658 22.91 -26.05 11.49
CA ASN A 658 23.26 -25.83 10.08
C ASN A 658 22.84 -24.43 9.61
N ILE A 659 23.44 -23.40 10.20
CA ILE A 659 23.22 -22.00 9.80
C ILE A 659 24.51 -21.46 9.20
N SER A 660 24.49 -21.09 7.92
CA SER A 660 25.58 -20.41 7.21
C SER A 660 25.27 -18.92 7.06
N ALA A 661 26.31 -18.08 7.01
CA ALA A 661 26.13 -16.66 6.76
C ALA A 661 27.09 -16.14 5.69
N GLU A 662 26.51 -15.48 4.69
CA GLU A 662 27.20 -14.82 3.59
C GLU A 662 26.49 -13.50 3.31
N LYS A 663 27.21 -12.39 3.47
CA LYS A 663 26.66 -11.02 3.40
C LYS A 663 26.28 -10.64 1.98
N ASP A 664 27.01 -11.16 1.01
CA ASP A 664 26.78 -10.93 -0.41
C ASP A 664 25.61 -11.80 -0.89
N GLN A 665 24.60 -11.19 -1.50
CA GLN A 665 23.39 -11.91 -1.89
C GLN A 665 23.70 -12.97 -2.94
N ASP A 666 24.46 -12.64 -3.97
CA ASP A 666 24.71 -13.54 -5.10
C ASP A 666 25.50 -14.76 -4.66
N LYS A 667 26.56 -14.57 -3.86
CA LYS A 667 27.34 -15.68 -3.28
C LYS A 667 26.51 -16.56 -2.35
N ARG A 668 25.61 -15.96 -1.56
CA ARG A 668 24.72 -16.70 -0.68
C ARG A 668 23.75 -17.57 -1.48
N LEU A 669 23.13 -17.02 -2.53
CA LEU A 669 22.22 -17.78 -3.39
C LEU A 669 22.96 -18.86 -4.18
N GLU A 670 24.19 -18.57 -4.63
CA GLU A 670 25.06 -19.55 -5.28
C GLU A 670 25.39 -20.70 -4.33
N ALA A 671 25.68 -20.43 -3.06
CA ALA A 671 25.92 -21.46 -2.05
C ALA A 671 24.69 -22.36 -1.83
N VAL A 672 23.47 -21.80 -1.87
CA VAL A 672 22.22 -22.57 -1.79
C VAL A 672 22.07 -23.48 -3.02
N ALA A 673 22.30 -22.94 -4.23
CA ALA A 673 22.23 -23.68 -5.48
C ALA A 673 23.25 -24.82 -5.50
N ASN A 674 24.51 -24.54 -5.19
CA ASN A 674 25.60 -25.52 -5.10
C ASN A 674 25.31 -26.61 -4.06
N ARG A 675 24.72 -26.24 -2.92
CA ARG A 675 24.31 -27.22 -1.91
C ARG A 675 23.25 -28.18 -2.46
N TRP A 676 22.23 -27.66 -3.14
CA TRP A 676 21.20 -28.50 -3.77
C TRP A 676 21.78 -29.39 -4.87
N LEU A 677 22.70 -28.87 -5.67
CA LEU A 677 23.39 -29.62 -6.72
C LEU A 677 24.32 -30.70 -6.17
N SER A 678 24.82 -30.57 -4.94
CA SER A 678 25.61 -31.61 -4.28
C SER A 678 24.81 -32.88 -3.95
N PHE A 679 23.48 -32.80 -3.95
CA PHE A 679 22.59 -33.94 -3.67
C PHE A 679 22.42 -34.86 -4.88
N SER A 680 22.16 -36.15 -4.62
CA SER A 680 21.76 -37.10 -5.67
C SER A 680 20.39 -36.71 -6.28
N PRO A 681 20.05 -37.17 -7.49
CA PRO A 681 18.73 -36.90 -8.09
C PRO A 681 17.55 -37.23 -7.17
N GLU A 682 17.61 -38.36 -6.45
CA GLU A 682 16.56 -38.79 -5.52
C GLU A 682 16.47 -37.85 -4.31
N GLN A 683 17.62 -37.44 -3.77
CA GLN A 683 17.68 -36.48 -2.67
C GLN A 683 17.18 -35.10 -3.08
N ARG A 684 17.41 -34.69 -4.34
CA ARG A 684 16.91 -33.43 -4.89
C ARG A 684 15.39 -33.40 -4.95
N GLU A 685 14.72 -34.50 -5.32
CA GLU A 685 13.24 -34.58 -5.28
C GLU A 685 12.69 -34.44 -3.86
N GLY A 686 13.39 -34.98 -2.86
CA GLY A 686 13.05 -34.83 -1.45
C GLY A 686 13.40 -33.48 -0.82
N THR A 687 14.05 -32.57 -1.56
CA THR A 687 14.58 -31.30 -1.04
C THR A 687 13.83 -30.10 -1.58
N LEU A 688 13.34 -29.23 -0.68
CA LEU A 688 12.69 -27.98 -1.02
C LEU A 688 13.60 -26.78 -0.78
N ILE A 689 13.83 -25.95 -1.80
CA ILE A 689 14.50 -24.67 -1.64
C ILE A 689 13.45 -23.60 -1.34
N ILE A 690 13.55 -22.97 -0.17
CA ILE A 690 12.65 -21.90 0.27
C ILE A 690 13.40 -20.58 0.27
N SER A 691 12.79 -19.56 -0.33
CA SER A 691 13.32 -18.19 -0.37
C SER A 691 12.36 -17.20 0.28
N GLY A 692 12.91 -16.21 0.98
CA GLY A 692 12.15 -15.12 1.60
C GLY A 692 11.55 -14.09 0.62
N THR A 693 12.05 -14.00 -0.63
CA THR A 693 11.54 -13.06 -1.65
C THR A 693 11.40 -13.70 -3.03
N ASN A 694 10.49 -13.16 -3.85
CA ASN A 694 10.32 -13.58 -5.25
C ASN A 694 11.58 -13.30 -6.08
N GLU A 695 12.26 -12.19 -5.84
CA GLU A 695 13.52 -11.83 -6.53
C GLU A 695 14.60 -12.88 -6.29
N SER A 696 14.89 -13.21 -5.03
CA SER A 696 15.85 -14.27 -4.68
C SER A 696 15.44 -15.63 -5.27
N ARG A 697 14.13 -15.93 -5.37
CA ARG A 697 13.64 -17.15 -6.03
C ARG A 697 13.99 -17.16 -7.52
N VAL A 698 13.82 -16.05 -8.23
CA VAL A 698 14.14 -15.94 -9.66
C VAL A 698 15.63 -16.13 -9.89
N ILE A 699 16.48 -15.48 -9.08
CA ILE A 699 17.94 -15.62 -9.16
C ILE A 699 18.36 -17.08 -8.90
N LEU A 700 17.85 -17.71 -7.84
CA LEU A 700 18.13 -19.12 -7.53
C LEU A 700 17.75 -20.06 -8.68
N ASN A 701 16.56 -19.87 -9.26
CA ASN A 701 16.12 -20.67 -10.40
C ASN A 701 17.09 -20.52 -11.58
N SER A 702 17.53 -19.29 -11.88
CA SER A 702 18.48 -19.03 -12.96
C SER A 702 19.83 -19.71 -12.73
N GLN A 703 20.41 -19.56 -11.53
CA GLN A 703 21.70 -20.16 -11.16
C GLN A 703 21.66 -21.68 -11.20
N ILE A 704 20.56 -22.31 -10.75
CA ILE A 704 20.40 -23.77 -10.82
C ILE A 704 20.31 -24.23 -12.27
N ARG A 705 19.57 -23.54 -13.13
CA ARG A 705 19.49 -23.88 -14.56
C ARG A 705 20.84 -23.74 -15.27
N GLU A 706 21.59 -22.69 -14.94
CA GLU A 706 22.94 -22.46 -15.46
C GLU A 706 23.86 -23.62 -15.08
N ALA A 707 23.89 -23.99 -13.80
CA ALA A 707 24.73 -25.07 -13.30
C ALA A 707 24.32 -26.46 -13.81
N LEU A 708 23.03 -26.67 -14.12
CA LEU A 708 22.54 -27.87 -14.81
C LEU A 708 22.81 -27.85 -16.32
N GLN A 709 23.44 -26.78 -16.84
CA GLN A 709 23.72 -26.56 -18.26
C GLN A 709 22.46 -26.68 -19.13
N LEU A 710 21.33 -26.19 -18.62
CA LEU A 710 20.05 -26.18 -19.35
C LEU A 710 19.88 -24.90 -20.18
N GLN A 711 20.66 -23.86 -19.88
CA GLN A 711 20.60 -22.59 -20.59
C GLN A 711 21.08 -22.72 -22.04
N GLY A 712 20.34 -22.12 -22.97
CA GLY A 712 20.63 -22.13 -24.42
C GLY A 712 20.33 -23.46 -25.13
N LYS A 713 19.75 -24.44 -24.43
CA LYS A 713 19.36 -25.76 -25.00
C LYS A 713 17.85 -25.93 -25.14
N GLY A 714 17.08 -24.94 -24.71
CA GLY A 714 15.61 -25.00 -24.69
C GLY A 714 14.97 -24.40 -25.92
N VAL A 715 13.65 -24.56 -26.00
CA VAL A 715 12.80 -23.82 -26.95
C VAL A 715 12.34 -22.54 -26.27
N GLU A 716 12.45 -21.40 -26.96
CA GLU A 716 12.01 -20.10 -26.45
C GLU A 716 10.50 -20.08 -26.16
N VAL A 717 10.13 -19.47 -25.04
CA VAL A 717 8.75 -19.27 -24.62
C VAL A 717 8.63 -17.94 -23.86
N ASN A 718 7.45 -17.37 -23.81
CA ASN A 718 7.17 -16.19 -22.99
C ASN A 718 6.30 -16.58 -21.81
N PHE A 719 6.88 -16.61 -20.61
CA PHE A 719 6.08 -16.78 -19.40
C PHE A 719 5.25 -15.53 -19.13
N LEU A 720 4.04 -15.75 -18.62
CA LEU A 720 3.12 -14.71 -18.19
C LEU A 720 3.12 -14.62 -16.67
N GLU A 721 3.87 -13.66 -16.15
CA GLU A 721 3.90 -13.39 -14.71
C GLU A 721 2.77 -12.43 -14.33
N ARG A 722 1.89 -12.87 -13.43
CA ARG A 722 0.72 -12.08 -13.02
C ARG A 722 1.16 -10.78 -12.31
N VAL A 723 0.62 -9.65 -12.76
CA VAL A 723 0.88 -8.34 -12.16
C VAL A 723 0.13 -8.21 -10.84
N ASP A 724 0.87 -7.98 -9.77
CA ASP A 724 0.33 -7.76 -8.44
C ASP A 724 -0.31 -6.37 -8.36
N SER A 725 -1.64 -6.32 -8.33
CA SER A 725 -2.46 -5.10 -8.38
C SER A 725 -3.77 -5.29 -7.60
N THR A 726 -4.23 -4.23 -6.96
CA THR A 726 -5.55 -4.18 -6.30
C THR A 726 -6.68 -4.02 -7.33
N GLN A 727 -7.90 -4.39 -6.96
CA GLN A 727 -9.07 -4.20 -7.82
C GLN A 727 -9.36 -2.72 -8.05
N ALA A 728 -9.08 -1.87 -7.05
CA ALA A 728 -9.13 -0.41 -7.21
C ALA A 728 -8.17 0.06 -8.31
N GLU A 729 -6.90 -0.37 -8.27
CA GLU A 729 -5.88 0.00 -9.26
C GLU A 729 -6.23 -0.52 -10.67
N ARG A 730 -6.78 -1.74 -10.79
CA ARG A 730 -7.20 -2.30 -12.08
C ARG A 730 -8.33 -1.53 -12.77
N ARG A 731 -9.00 -0.60 -12.09
CA ARG A 731 -10.00 0.28 -12.71
C ARG A 731 -9.43 1.57 -13.26
N ASP A 732 -8.11 1.76 -13.14
CA ASP A 732 -7.41 2.98 -13.53
C ASP A 732 -6.24 2.68 -14.49
N SER A 733 -6.29 3.22 -15.72
CA SER A 733 -5.30 3.02 -16.77
C SER A 733 -3.92 3.48 -16.34
N LYS A 734 -3.79 4.44 -15.40
CA LYS A 734 -2.52 4.89 -14.84
C LYS A 734 -1.74 3.77 -14.13
N TYR A 735 -2.38 2.67 -13.76
CA TYR A 735 -1.71 1.53 -13.10
C TYR A 735 -1.23 0.46 -14.07
N TYR A 736 -1.54 0.59 -15.35
CA TYR A 736 -1.06 -0.28 -16.40
C TYR A 736 0.28 0.22 -16.95
N GLN A 737 1.01 -0.67 -17.61
CA GLN A 737 2.25 -0.33 -18.29
C GLN A 737 2.21 -0.83 -19.73
N VAL A 738 2.75 -0.03 -20.65
CA VAL A 738 2.95 -0.43 -22.04
C VAL A 738 3.76 -1.74 -22.10
N GLY A 739 3.29 -2.68 -22.92
CA GLY A 739 3.87 -4.00 -23.08
C GLY A 739 3.26 -5.08 -22.18
N GLN A 740 2.48 -4.73 -21.15
CA GLN A 740 1.73 -5.70 -20.36
C GLN A 740 0.69 -6.43 -21.21
N ILE A 741 0.35 -7.65 -20.79
CA ILE A 741 -0.66 -8.48 -21.45
C ILE A 741 -1.93 -8.49 -20.60
N ILE A 742 -3.06 -8.21 -21.23
CA ILE A 742 -4.39 -8.24 -20.64
C ILE A 742 -5.14 -9.44 -21.20
N ILE A 743 -5.77 -10.18 -20.30
CA ILE A 743 -6.60 -11.34 -20.64
C ILE A 743 -7.99 -11.13 -20.02
N PRO A 744 -9.02 -10.88 -20.84
CA PRO A 744 -10.41 -10.80 -20.39
C PRO A 744 -10.90 -12.09 -19.74
N GLU A 745 -11.61 -11.99 -18.62
CA GLU A 745 -12.25 -13.16 -17.98
C GLU A 745 -13.67 -13.42 -18.51
N LYS A 746 -14.20 -12.51 -19.33
CA LYS A 746 -15.48 -12.59 -20.03
C LYS A 746 -15.40 -11.85 -21.37
N ASP A 747 -16.38 -12.07 -22.23
CA ASP A 747 -16.52 -11.35 -23.49
C ASP A 747 -17.08 -9.93 -23.26
N TYR A 748 -16.69 -8.99 -24.11
CA TYR A 748 -17.16 -7.62 -24.11
C TYR A 748 -17.65 -7.20 -25.49
N LYS A 749 -18.63 -6.29 -25.48
CA LYS A 749 -19.27 -5.77 -26.70
C LYS A 749 -18.31 -5.04 -27.64
N ASN A 750 -17.17 -4.56 -27.15
CA ASN A 750 -16.16 -3.82 -27.93
C ASN A 750 -15.13 -4.72 -28.62
N GLY A 751 -15.32 -6.05 -28.61
CA GLY A 751 -14.43 -7.01 -29.27
C GLY A 751 -13.38 -7.66 -28.38
N LEU A 752 -13.27 -7.29 -27.09
CA LEU A 752 -12.44 -8.04 -26.15
C LEU A 752 -13.08 -9.41 -25.86
N GLN A 753 -12.38 -10.47 -26.22
CA GLN A 753 -12.84 -11.85 -26.08
C GLN A 753 -12.22 -12.53 -24.86
N ARG A 754 -13.01 -13.36 -24.21
CA ARG A 754 -12.61 -14.14 -23.04
C ARG A 754 -11.43 -15.05 -23.37
N GLY A 755 -10.37 -14.96 -22.57
CA GLY A 755 -9.21 -15.84 -22.67
C GLY A 755 -8.16 -15.43 -23.70
N GLU A 756 -8.51 -14.55 -24.64
CA GLU A 756 -7.57 -14.01 -25.62
C GLU A 756 -6.61 -12.99 -25.01
N SER A 757 -5.41 -12.88 -25.58
CA SER A 757 -4.35 -12.02 -25.08
C SER A 757 -4.28 -10.71 -25.86
N TYR A 758 -4.21 -9.61 -25.12
CA TYR A 758 -4.13 -8.26 -25.69
C TYR A 758 -2.95 -7.50 -25.08
N ARG A 759 -2.05 -6.98 -25.92
CA ARG A 759 -0.89 -6.21 -25.48
C ARG A 759 -1.26 -4.75 -25.26
N VAL A 760 -0.94 -4.19 -24.10
CA VAL A 760 -1.10 -2.76 -23.81
C VAL A 760 -0.16 -1.96 -24.70
N LEU A 761 -0.73 -1.08 -25.52
CA LEU A 761 0.00 -0.17 -26.39
C LEU A 761 0.11 1.23 -25.78
N ASP A 762 -0.92 1.69 -25.06
CA ASP A 762 -0.96 3.05 -24.52
C ASP A 762 -1.91 3.17 -23.32
N THR A 763 -1.61 4.12 -22.43
CA THR A 763 -2.43 4.52 -21.29
C THR A 763 -2.81 5.99 -21.47
N GLY A 764 -3.80 6.22 -22.32
CA GLY A 764 -4.24 7.55 -22.74
C GLY A 764 -4.93 8.37 -21.64
N PRO A 765 -5.19 9.66 -21.91
CA PRO A 765 -5.92 10.55 -21.00
C PRO A 765 -7.34 10.02 -20.72
N GLY A 766 -8.01 10.59 -19.71
CA GLY A 766 -9.41 10.25 -19.42
C GLY A 766 -9.67 8.81 -18.94
N ASN A 767 -8.65 8.13 -18.39
CA ASN A 767 -8.74 6.71 -18.01
C ASN A 767 -8.95 5.77 -19.20
N LEU A 768 -8.30 6.05 -20.33
CA LEU A 768 -8.35 5.25 -21.55
C LEU A 768 -7.17 4.28 -21.60
N LEU A 769 -7.43 3.05 -22.06
CA LEU A 769 -6.43 2.02 -22.26
C LEU A 769 -6.56 1.50 -23.70
N THR A 770 -5.45 1.52 -24.44
CA THR A 770 -5.40 1.01 -25.82
C THR A 770 -4.58 -0.27 -25.85
N VAL A 771 -5.17 -1.32 -26.40
CA VAL A 771 -4.56 -2.64 -26.50
C VAL A 771 -4.58 -3.15 -27.93
N ALA A 772 -3.71 -4.09 -28.28
CA ALA A 772 -3.74 -4.81 -29.55
C ALA A 772 -3.87 -6.31 -29.33
N GLY A 773 -4.79 -6.94 -30.09
CA GLY A 773 -4.92 -8.39 -30.17
C GLY A 773 -3.80 -9.02 -31.01
N SER A 774 -3.78 -10.36 -31.07
CA SER A 774 -2.82 -11.10 -31.90
C SER A 774 -3.01 -10.90 -33.41
N ASP A 775 -4.21 -10.53 -33.82
CA ASP A 775 -4.59 -10.15 -35.20
C ASP A 775 -4.16 -8.72 -35.57
N GLY A 776 -3.57 -7.98 -34.62
CA GLY A 776 -3.20 -6.58 -34.78
C GLY A 776 -4.35 -5.60 -34.60
N GLN A 777 -5.58 -6.08 -34.32
CA GLN A 777 -6.72 -5.21 -34.05
C GLN A 777 -6.48 -4.39 -32.79
N LYS A 778 -6.60 -3.07 -32.92
CA LYS A 778 -6.49 -2.13 -31.79
C LYS A 778 -7.86 -1.91 -31.17
N ILE A 779 -7.93 -2.01 -29.85
CA ILE A 779 -9.15 -1.76 -29.09
C ILE A 779 -8.83 -0.74 -27.99
N SER A 780 -9.61 0.34 -27.94
CA SER A 780 -9.53 1.35 -26.89
C SER A 780 -10.74 1.25 -25.97
N PHE A 781 -10.52 1.27 -24.65
CA PHE A 781 -11.59 1.17 -23.66
C PHE A 781 -11.19 1.75 -22.31
N SER A 782 -12.17 2.02 -21.43
CA SER A 782 -11.88 2.38 -20.04
C SER A 782 -11.88 1.15 -19.13
N PRO A 783 -10.81 0.88 -18.36
CA PRO A 783 -10.79 -0.22 -17.41
C PRO A 783 -11.80 -0.04 -16.25
N ARG A 784 -12.35 1.16 -16.07
CA ARG A 784 -13.44 1.42 -15.11
C ARG A 784 -14.71 0.65 -15.46
N THR A 785 -15.07 0.62 -16.75
CA THR A 785 -16.27 -0.07 -17.25
C THR A 785 -16.00 -1.52 -17.60
N HIS A 786 -14.73 -1.88 -17.85
CA HIS A 786 -14.31 -3.23 -18.24
C HIS A 786 -13.75 -4.02 -17.05
N LYS A 787 -14.64 -4.46 -16.14
CA LYS A 787 -14.29 -5.23 -14.94
C LYS A 787 -13.98 -6.70 -15.25
N ASN A 788 -13.03 -7.31 -14.54
CA ASN A 788 -12.56 -8.70 -14.70
C ASN A 788 -11.51 -8.87 -15.82
N LEU A 789 -10.41 -8.16 -15.65
CA LEU A 789 -9.22 -8.23 -16.49
C LEU A 789 -8.08 -8.85 -15.67
N SER A 790 -7.50 -9.93 -16.17
CA SER A 790 -6.25 -10.46 -15.65
C SER A 790 -5.08 -9.79 -16.36
N VAL A 791 -4.10 -9.29 -15.61
CA VAL A 791 -2.97 -8.51 -16.14
C VAL A 791 -1.67 -9.24 -15.87
N TYR A 792 -0.80 -9.33 -16.87
CA TYR A 792 0.46 -10.05 -16.84
C TYR A 792 1.61 -9.21 -17.42
N THR A 793 2.82 -9.49 -16.98
CA THR A 793 4.06 -9.09 -17.64
C THR A 793 4.58 -10.30 -18.43
N SER A 794 4.97 -10.08 -19.68
CA SER A 794 5.64 -11.08 -20.49
C SER A 794 7.11 -11.16 -20.11
N VAL A 795 7.59 -12.34 -19.74
CA VAL A 795 8.99 -12.59 -19.39
C VAL A 795 9.55 -13.62 -20.37
N ALA A 796 10.58 -13.23 -21.12
CA ALA A 796 11.27 -14.14 -22.01
C ALA A 796 11.91 -15.28 -21.19
N ALA A 797 11.72 -16.51 -21.65
CA ALA A 797 12.20 -17.72 -21.02
C ALA A 797 12.50 -18.78 -22.09
N GLU A 798 13.08 -19.88 -21.67
CA GLU A 798 13.26 -21.07 -22.51
C GLU A 798 12.87 -22.31 -21.72
N LEU A 799 12.37 -23.34 -22.39
CA LEU A 799 12.07 -24.63 -21.77
C LEU A 799 12.94 -25.70 -22.40
N ALA A 800 13.81 -26.30 -21.59
CA ALA A 800 14.68 -27.40 -21.96
C ALA A 800 14.18 -28.71 -21.33
N VAL A 801 14.48 -29.84 -21.98
CA VAL A 801 14.26 -31.16 -21.38
C VAL A 801 15.07 -31.25 -20.08
N GLY A 802 14.40 -31.66 -18.99
CA GLY A 802 14.94 -31.68 -17.64
C GLY A 802 14.55 -30.47 -16.78
N ASP A 803 13.93 -29.43 -17.35
CA ASP A 803 13.48 -28.28 -16.57
C ASP A 803 12.39 -28.67 -15.57
N LYS A 804 12.52 -28.16 -14.33
CA LYS A 804 11.45 -28.26 -13.33
C LYS A 804 10.55 -27.04 -13.42
N VAL A 805 9.26 -27.27 -13.65
CA VAL A 805 8.26 -26.22 -13.87
C VAL A 805 7.06 -26.37 -12.94
N MET A 806 6.36 -25.26 -12.73
CA MET A 806 5.14 -25.16 -11.95
C MET A 806 4.09 -24.40 -12.73
N VAL A 807 2.88 -24.94 -12.75
CA VAL A 807 1.70 -24.32 -13.35
C VAL A 807 1.29 -23.10 -12.52
N THR A 808 1.08 -21.96 -13.18
CA THR A 808 0.74 -20.67 -12.52
C THR A 808 -0.73 -20.27 -12.68
N ARG A 809 -1.48 -21.01 -13.51
CA ARG A 809 -2.91 -20.79 -13.77
C ARG A 809 -3.62 -22.13 -13.92
N ASN A 810 -4.82 -22.24 -13.35
CA ASN A 810 -5.65 -23.44 -13.52
C ASN A 810 -6.03 -23.62 -14.99
N ASP A 811 -5.92 -24.84 -15.49
CA ASP A 811 -6.46 -25.25 -16.78
C ASP A 811 -7.34 -26.50 -16.60
N LYS A 812 -8.63 -26.37 -16.91
CA LYS A 812 -9.60 -27.45 -16.74
C LYS A 812 -9.53 -28.48 -17.85
N THR A 813 -9.10 -28.11 -19.05
CA THR A 813 -9.05 -29.05 -20.19
C THR A 813 -7.96 -30.10 -19.95
N LEU A 814 -6.88 -29.69 -19.30
CA LEU A 814 -5.74 -30.53 -18.93
C LEU A 814 -5.82 -31.08 -17.51
N ASP A 815 -6.87 -30.74 -16.74
CA ASP A 815 -7.00 -31.07 -15.30
C ASP A 815 -5.73 -30.72 -14.48
N VAL A 816 -5.21 -29.50 -14.68
CA VAL A 816 -4.05 -28.99 -13.92
C VAL A 816 -4.45 -27.80 -13.05
N ALA A 817 -3.95 -27.80 -11.82
CA ALA A 817 -4.16 -26.72 -10.87
C ALA A 817 -2.93 -25.82 -10.76
N ASN A 818 -3.14 -24.54 -10.46
CA ASN A 818 -2.09 -23.62 -10.07
C ASN A 818 -1.32 -24.18 -8.85
N GLY A 819 -0.01 -24.31 -8.99
CA GLY A 819 0.88 -24.94 -8.01
C GLY A 819 1.31 -26.37 -8.37
N ASP A 820 0.65 -27.03 -9.33
CA ASP A 820 1.06 -28.36 -9.79
C ASP A 820 2.47 -28.29 -10.42
N ARG A 821 3.31 -29.27 -10.08
CA ARG A 821 4.72 -29.32 -10.48
C ARG A 821 4.99 -30.47 -11.44
N PHE A 822 5.81 -30.20 -12.44
CA PHE A 822 6.21 -31.16 -13.47
C PHE A 822 7.69 -31.01 -13.84
N THR A 823 8.23 -32.03 -14.48
CA THR A 823 9.52 -32.00 -15.17
C THR A 823 9.26 -32.05 -16.67
N VAL A 824 9.92 -31.19 -17.45
CA VAL A 824 9.88 -31.25 -18.92
C VAL A 824 10.61 -32.50 -19.39
N THR A 825 9.92 -33.39 -20.11
CA THR A 825 10.46 -34.65 -20.61
C THR A 825 10.65 -34.64 -22.13
N GLY A 826 9.94 -33.79 -22.85
CA GLY A 826 10.06 -33.64 -24.30
C GLY A 826 9.74 -32.23 -24.78
N THR A 827 10.42 -31.80 -25.85
CA THR A 827 10.19 -30.53 -26.52
C THR A 827 10.26 -30.73 -28.03
N THR A 828 9.37 -30.09 -28.79
CA THR A 828 9.44 -30.05 -30.26
C THR A 828 9.86 -28.67 -30.75
N GLU A 829 10.48 -28.59 -31.94
CA GLU A 829 10.82 -27.30 -32.58
C GLU A 829 9.57 -26.42 -32.83
N LYS A 830 8.39 -27.04 -32.90
CA LYS A 830 7.10 -26.35 -33.07
C LYS A 830 6.55 -25.75 -31.76
N GLY A 831 7.26 -25.91 -30.64
CA GLY A 831 6.86 -25.36 -29.34
C GLY A 831 5.78 -26.17 -28.62
N THR A 832 5.80 -27.50 -28.79
CA THR A 832 5.02 -28.43 -27.97
C THR A 832 5.90 -28.99 -26.85
N PHE A 833 5.36 -29.10 -25.65
CA PHE A 833 6.08 -29.52 -24.45
C PHE A 833 5.38 -30.71 -23.77
N THR A 834 6.11 -31.80 -23.59
CA THR A 834 5.66 -32.97 -22.81
C THR A 834 6.20 -32.83 -21.39
N LEU A 835 5.31 -32.91 -20.40
CA LEU A 835 5.63 -32.73 -18.99
C LEU A 835 5.17 -33.93 -18.17
N THR A 836 6.00 -34.40 -17.24
CA THR A 836 5.67 -35.53 -16.36
C THR A 836 5.79 -35.11 -14.89
N ASN A 837 4.82 -35.49 -14.05
CA ASN A 837 4.89 -35.24 -12.60
C ASN A 837 5.51 -36.42 -11.83
N ALA A 838 5.74 -36.23 -10.53
CA ALA A 838 6.32 -37.26 -9.66
C ALA A 838 5.44 -38.52 -9.50
N LYS A 839 4.14 -38.45 -9.78
CA LYS A 839 3.21 -39.60 -9.79
C LYS A 839 3.18 -40.32 -11.15
N GLY A 840 4.01 -39.91 -12.12
CA GLY A 840 4.08 -40.49 -13.46
C GLY A 840 2.99 -40.01 -14.43
N ARG A 841 2.17 -39.03 -14.07
CA ARG A 841 1.18 -38.44 -14.98
C ARG A 841 1.88 -37.54 -15.99
N GLU A 842 1.57 -37.77 -17.26
CA GLU A 842 2.06 -36.99 -18.40
C GLU A 842 0.98 -36.04 -18.91
N ILE A 843 1.39 -34.85 -19.34
CA ILE A 843 0.55 -33.87 -20.04
C ILE A 843 1.34 -33.25 -21.20
N GLU A 844 0.62 -32.81 -22.22
CA GLU A 844 1.18 -32.10 -23.37
C GLU A 844 0.64 -30.68 -23.42
N LEU A 845 1.52 -29.69 -23.64
CA LEU A 845 1.19 -28.28 -23.71
C LEU A 845 1.65 -27.68 -25.05
N ASP A 846 0.85 -26.78 -25.62
CA ASP A 846 1.30 -25.88 -26.67
C ASP A 846 2.02 -24.63 -26.08
N GLN A 847 2.52 -23.73 -26.94
CA GLN A 847 3.16 -22.49 -26.48
C GLN A 847 2.23 -21.58 -25.68
N LYS A 848 0.93 -21.51 -26.01
CA LYS A 848 -0.04 -20.65 -25.31
C LYS A 848 -0.27 -21.15 -23.88
N GLN A 849 -0.32 -22.46 -23.68
CA GLN A 849 -0.46 -23.10 -22.38
C GLN A 849 0.85 -23.06 -21.59
N ALA A 850 1.99 -23.30 -22.25
CA ALA A 850 3.32 -23.22 -21.64
C ALA A 850 3.66 -21.81 -21.13
N ALA A 851 3.04 -20.76 -21.68
CA ALA A 851 3.14 -19.40 -21.18
C ALA A 851 2.69 -19.25 -19.72
N TYR A 852 1.85 -20.16 -19.19
CA TYR A 852 1.44 -20.16 -17.78
C TYR A 852 2.32 -21.03 -16.89
N LEU A 853 3.55 -21.32 -17.29
CA LEU A 853 4.54 -21.99 -16.46
C LEU A 853 5.46 -20.99 -15.76
N SER A 854 6.17 -21.49 -14.76
CA SER A 854 7.34 -20.82 -14.16
C SER A 854 8.32 -21.88 -13.66
N TYR A 855 9.61 -21.56 -13.60
CA TYR A 855 10.59 -22.50 -13.04
C TYR A 855 10.32 -22.79 -11.55
N ALA A 856 10.53 -24.05 -11.16
CA ALA A 856 10.06 -24.62 -9.89
C ALA A 856 11.17 -25.25 -9.02
N TYR A 857 12.42 -24.85 -9.19
CA TYR A 857 13.53 -25.29 -8.33
C TYR A 857 13.42 -24.68 -6.91
N ALA A 858 13.12 -23.39 -6.84
CA ALA A 858 12.87 -22.67 -5.58
C ALA A 858 11.43 -22.17 -5.47
N THR A 859 10.93 -22.06 -4.23
CA THR A 859 9.61 -21.51 -3.91
C THR A 859 9.70 -20.42 -2.84
N THR A 860 8.68 -19.56 -2.78
CA THR A 860 8.53 -18.65 -1.64
C THR A 860 7.89 -19.35 -0.46
N VAL A 861 8.09 -18.77 0.73
CA VAL A 861 7.57 -19.30 2.01
C VAL A 861 6.05 -19.48 1.99
N HIS A 862 5.29 -18.50 1.49
CA HIS A 862 3.82 -18.59 1.40
C HIS A 862 3.36 -19.75 0.49
N LYS A 863 4.05 -19.98 -0.63
CA LYS A 863 3.74 -21.10 -1.54
C LYS A 863 4.20 -22.45 -0.98
N ALA A 864 5.10 -22.46 0.00
CA ALA A 864 5.53 -23.68 0.69
C ALA A 864 4.55 -24.13 1.79
N GLN A 865 3.59 -23.29 2.18
CA GLN A 865 2.61 -23.64 3.20
C GLN A 865 1.80 -24.88 2.80
N GLY A 866 1.60 -25.79 3.75
CA GLY A 866 0.97 -27.10 3.51
C GLY A 866 1.91 -28.16 2.91
N LEU A 867 3.02 -27.79 2.27
CA LEU A 867 3.97 -28.76 1.71
C LEU A 867 4.73 -29.51 2.80
N THR A 868 5.16 -30.73 2.48
CA THR A 868 6.04 -31.57 3.30
C THR A 868 7.14 -32.13 2.41
N CYS A 869 8.39 -32.11 2.89
CA CYS A 869 9.57 -32.61 2.18
C CYS A 869 10.55 -33.24 3.18
N ASP A 870 11.60 -33.91 2.68
CA ASP A 870 12.60 -34.51 3.55
C ASP A 870 13.58 -33.47 4.08
N ARG A 871 14.02 -32.57 3.21
CA ARG A 871 14.99 -31.52 3.53
C ARG A 871 14.51 -30.16 3.07
N VAL A 872 14.94 -29.12 3.78
CA VAL A 872 14.74 -27.73 3.37
C VAL A 872 16.10 -27.02 3.30
N LEU A 873 16.35 -26.32 2.19
CA LEU A 873 17.38 -25.30 2.09
C LEU A 873 16.69 -23.93 2.17
N PHE A 874 16.90 -23.20 3.25
CA PHE A 874 16.16 -21.98 3.55
C PHE A 874 17.04 -20.73 3.45
N ASN A 875 16.84 -19.94 2.39
CA ASN A 875 17.42 -18.62 2.25
C ASN A 875 16.58 -17.57 2.99
N ILE A 876 17.16 -16.96 4.03
CA ILE A 876 16.51 -15.96 4.89
C ILE A 876 17.36 -14.69 5.03
N ASP A 877 16.83 -13.58 4.52
CA ASP A 877 17.52 -12.29 4.53
C ASP A 877 17.10 -11.45 5.76
N THR A 878 18.06 -11.02 6.57
CA THR A 878 17.78 -10.27 7.80
C THR A 878 17.36 -8.82 7.55
N ARG A 879 17.68 -8.27 6.37
CA ARG A 879 17.32 -6.91 5.93
C ARG A 879 15.95 -6.88 5.28
N SER A 880 15.48 -8.00 4.73
CA SER A 880 14.13 -8.11 4.17
C SER A 880 13.07 -7.85 5.25
N LEU A 881 12.07 -7.04 4.91
CA LEU A 881 10.89 -6.82 5.75
C LEU A 881 9.99 -8.07 5.86
N THR A 882 10.11 -9.03 4.94
CA THR A 882 9.33 -10.28 4.96
C THR A 882 9.79 -11.23 6.06
N THR A 883 11.05 -11.11 6.52
CA THR A 883 11.60 -11.97 7.57
C THR A 883 10.94 -11.67 8.91
N SER A 884 10.28 -12.68 9.47
CA SER A 884 9.40 -12.61 10.63
C SER A 884 9.23 -13.99 11.26
N LYS A 885 8.59 -14.05 12.44
CA LYS A 885 8.44 -15.29 13.23
C LYS A 885 7.65 -16.39 12.50
N ASP A 886 6.58 -16.00 11.83
CA ASP A 886 5.69 -16.88 11.09
C ASP A 886 6.37 -17.40 9.82
N VAL A 887 7.12 -16.55 9.13
CA VAL A 887 7.95 -16.95 7.99
C VAL A 887 9.03 -17.95 8.39
N PHE A 888 9.71 -17.70 9.51
CA PHE A 888 10.71 -18.61 10.04
C PHE A 888 10.11 -19.96 10.41
N TYR A 889 8.99 -19.96 11.16
CA TYR A 889 8.28 -21.17 11.55
C TYR A 889 7.80 -21.99 10.34
N VAL A 890 7.18 -21.35 9.35
CA VAL A 890 6.73 -22.03 8.12
C VAL A 890 7.92 -22.65 7.40
N GLY A 891 9.03 -21.93 7.25
CA GLY A 891 10.24 -22.39 6.58
C GLY A 891 10.81 -23.68 7.19
N ILE A 892 11.01 -23.71 8.51
CA ILE A 892 11.63 -24.87 9.17
C ILE A 892 10.66 -26.05 9.35
N SER A 893 9.35 -25.80 9.45
CA SER A 893 8.34 -26.84 9.73
C SER A 893 8.01 -27.75 8.55
N ARG A 894 8.48 -27.45 7.33
CA ARG A 894 8.20 -28.28 6.13
C ARG A 894 9.02 -29.57 6.09
N ALA A 895 10.22 -29.57 6.66
CA ALA A 895 11.16 -30.68 6.61
C ALA A 895 10.81 -31.81 7.57
N ARG A 896 10.95 -33.07 7.13
CA ARG A 896 10.88 -34.26 7.98
C ARG A 896 12.21 -34.55 8.68
N HIS A 897 13.34 -34.36 8.00
CA HIS A 897 14.63 -34.82 8.48
C HIS A 897 15.61 -33.69 8.79
N GLU A 898 15.74 -32.68 7.91
CA GLU A 898 16.81 -31.69 8.01
C GLU A 898 16.44 -30.32 7.44
N VAL A 899 16.97 -29.27 8.07
CA VAL A 899 16.89 -27.89 7.59
C VAL A 899 18.29 -27.28 7.60
N GLU A 900 18.68 -26.65 6.50
CA GLU A 900 19.89 -25.82 6.39
C GLU A 900 19.48 -24.37 6.10
N ILE A 901 19.99 -23.42 6.90
CA ILE A 901 19.64 -22.01 6.79
C ILE A 901 20.82 -21.21 6.24
N PHE A 902 20.55 -20.37 5.25
CA PHE A 902 21.50 -19.46 4.62
C PHE A 902 21.03 -18.02 4.88
N THR A 903 21.85 -17.19 5.53
CA THR A 903 21.48 -15.82 5.91
C THR A 903 22.58 -14.79 5.61
N ASP A 904 22.29 -13.49 5.64
CA ASP A 904 23.34 -12.45 5.50
C ASP A 904 24.08 -12.18 6.80
N ASP A 905 23.43 -12.35 7.95
CA ASP A 905 24.02 -12.04 9.25
C ASP A 905 23.41 -12.89 10.38
N LYS A 906 24.20 -13.83 10.93
CA LYS A 906 23.76 -14.69 12.04
C LYS A 906 23.36 -13.89 13.29
N LYS A 907 24.01 -12.75 13.56
CA LYS A 907 23.73 -11.94 14.75
C LYS A 907 22.39 -11.22 14.60
N ARG A 908 22.07 -10.74 13.40
CA ARG A 908 20.79 -10.07 13.11
C ARG A 908 19.65 -11.05 12.93
N LEU A 909 19.92 -12.29 12.53
CA LEU A 909 18.91 -13.32 12.26
C LEU A 909 17.91 -13.48 13.39
N LEU A 910 18.38 -13.55 14.64
CA LEU A 910 17.49 -13.65 15.80
C LEU A 910 16.51 -12.46 15.85
N SER A 911 17.02 -11.23 15.78
CA SER A 911 16.19 -10.03 15.86
C SER A 911 15.19 -9.94 14.71
N SER A 912 15.59 -10.31 13.50
CA SER A 912 14.74 -10.26 12.30
C SER A 912 13.69 -11.39 12.30
N ALA A 913 14.08 -12.62 12.62
CA ALA A 913 13.17 -13.76 12.71
C ALA A 913 12.25 -13.67 13.93
N SER A 914 12.61 -12.92 14.98
CA SER A 914 11.72 -12.66 16.12
C SER A 914 10.73 -11.53 15.88
N ARG A 915 10.83 -10.82 14.74
CA ARG A 915 9.86 -9.77 14.43
C ARG A 915 8.47 -10.38 14.33
N ASN A 916 7.53 -9.78 15.04
CA ASN A 916 6.12 -9.99 14.74
C ASN A 916 5.87 -9.46 13.32
N SER A 917 5.12 -10.22 12.52
CA SER A 917 4.45 -9.69 11.34
C SER A 917 3.05 -9.22 11.78
N PRO A 918 2.89 -7.97 12.28
CA PRO A 918 1.60 -7.53 12.76
C PRO A 918 0.66 -7.36 11.57
N LYS A 919 -0.17 -8.37 11.34
CA LYS A 919 -1.49 -8.14 10.79
C LYS A 919 -2.35 -7.50 11.87
N THR A 920 -2.27 -6.17 11.93
CA THR A 920 -3.10 -5.36 12.82
C THR A 920 -4.55 -5.44 12.36
N THR A 921 -5.46 -5.61 13.31
CA THR A 921 -6.90 -5.62 13.05
C THR A 921 -7.46 -4.21 13.08
N ALA A 922 -8.57 -3.98 12.39
CA ALA A 922 -9.26 -2.70 12.46
C ALA A 922 -9.76 -2.43 13.90
N SER A 923 -10.23 -3.47 14.58
CA SER A 923 -10.69 -3.42 15.98
C SER A 923 -9.58 -3.11 17.00
N GLU A 924 -8.33 -3.52 16.76
CA GLU A 924 -7.17 -3.12 17.58
C GLU A 924 -6.94 -1.59 17.56
N ILE A 925 -7.38 -0.90 16.49
CA ILE A 925 -7.35 0.57 16.39
C ILE A 925 -8.60 1.20 17.05
N ASP A 926 -9.77 0.60 16.87
CA ASP A 926 -11.06 1.09 17.40
C ASP A 926 -11.13 1.13 18.94
N ARG A 927 -10.55 0.12 19.62
CA ARG A 927 -10.57 -0.01 21.10
C ARG A 927 -10.07 1.23 21.85
N PHE A 928 -9.33 2.12 21.17
CA PHE A 928 -8.74 3.31 21.76
C PHE A 928 -9.67 4.55 21.74
N LEU A 929 -10.62 4.65 20.81
CA LEU A 929 -11.46 5.85 20.66
C LEU A 929 -12.78 5.79 21.44
N GLY A 930 -13.04 4.73 22.21
CA GLY A 930 -14.29 4.57 22.95
C GLY A 930 -15.54 4.54 22.06
N MET A 931 -15.39 4.21 20.77
CA MET A 931 -16.49 4.19 19.80
C MET A 931 -17.45 3.01 19.99
N GLU A 932 -17.15 2.05 20.89
CA GLU A 932 -18.05 0.94 21.25
C GLU A 932 -19.41 1.38 21.83
N GLU A 933 -19.49 2.54 22.49
CA GLU A 933 -20.76 3.01 23.07
C GLU A 933 -21.70 3.66 22.04
N ARG A 934 -21.19 4.32 21.00
CA ARG A 934 -22.01 5.11 20.05
C ARG A 934 -22.75 4.28 19.00
N TYR A 935 -22.32 3.05 18.74
CA TYR A 935 -22.98 2.15 17.77
C TYR A 935 -24.08 1.28 18.40
N LYS A 936 -24.30 1.36 19.72
CA LYS A 936 -25.46 0.71 20.36
C LYS A 936 -26.79 1.28 19.87
N ASP A 937 -26.81 2.53 19.40
CA ASP A 937 -28.02 3.20 18.93
C ASP A 937 -28.38 2.94 17.46
N VAL A 938 -27.42 2.52 16.62
CA VAL A 938 -27.68 2.27 15.18
C VAL A 938 -28.38 0.92 14.94
N ASN A 939 -28.30 -0.02 15.89
CA ASN A 939 -28.98 -1.32 15.81
C ASN A 939 -30.46 -1.27 16.24
N ARG A 940 -31.02 -0.09 16.52
CA ARG A 940 -32.43 0.05 16.94
C ARG A 940 -33.42 0.27 15.79
N SER A 941 -32.96 0.54 14.56
CA SER A 941 -33.86 0.87 13.43
C SER A 941 -34.22 -0.29 12.50
N TYR A 942 -33.71 -1.50 12.73
CA TYR A 942 -34.11 -2.70 11.98
C TYR A 942 -34.77 -3.73 12.91
N GLY A 943 -36.05 -3.50 13.18
CA GLY A 943 -36.91 -4.42 13.90
C GLY A 943 -38.33 -3.87 13.94
N HIS A 944 -39.09 -4.04 12.86
CA HIS A 944 -40.52 -3.78 12.86
C HIS A 944 -41.28 -5.01 13.36
N SER A 945 -42.17 -4.74 14.32
CA SER A 945 -43.45 -5.39 14.63
C SER A 945 -43.52 -6.92 14.65
N ASP A 946 -43.61 -7.48 15.85
CA ASP A 946 -44.88 -8.09 16.30
C ASP A 946 -44.89 -8.20 17.84
N GLY A 947 -46.05 -7.89 18.42
CA GLY A 947 -46.22 -7.74 19.86
C GLY A 947 -46.52 -9.05 20.59
N GLN A 948 -46.30 -9.05 21.90
CA GLN A 948 -47.33 -9.41 22.89
C GLN A 948 -46.86 -9.02 24.30
N GLN A 949 -47.83 -8.50 25.06
CA GLN A 949 -47.73 -8.10 26.46
C GLN A 949 -47.39 -9.31 27.34
N GLU A 950 -46.48 -9.14 28.30
CA GLU A 950 -46.64 -9.83 29.59
C GLU A 950 -45.97 -9.09 30.75
N LYS A 951 -46.75 -8.94 31.82
CA LYS A 951 -46.50 -8.18 33.05
C LYS A 951 -45.47 -8.91 33.91
N SER A 952 -44.42 -8.22 34.39
CA SER A 952 -43.56 -8.75 35.43
C SER A 952 -44.15 -8.49 36.82
N TYR A 953 -44.44 -9.59 37.52
CA TYR A 953 -44.62 -9.62 38.97
C TYR A 953 -43.25 -9.53 39.64
N GLY A 954 -43.14 -8.67 40.65
CA GLY A 954 -41.96 -8.56 41.48
C GLY A 954 -41.86 -9.63 42.55
N HIS A 955 -40.64 -9.82 43.05
CA HIS A 955 -40.40 -10.13 44.46
C HIS A 955 -38.95 -9.76 44.80
N ASP A 956 -38.83 -8.73 45.64
CA ASP A 956 -37.68 -8.51 46.48
C ASP A 956 -38.22 -8.34 47.91
N ALA A 957 -37.71 -9.12 48.86
CA ALA A 957 -37.85 -8.93 50.30
C ALA A 957 -37.03 -10.03 51.03
N GLY A 958 -36.15 -9.72 51.97
CA GLY A 958 -35.80 -8.40 52.48
C GLY A 958 -34.88 -8.48 53.68
N HIS A 959 -34.61 -7.31 54.26
CA HIS A 959 -34.28 -7.15 55.68
C HIS A 959 -34.88 -5.83 56.19
N GLN A 960 -35.66 -5.95 57.26
CA GLN A 960 -36.33 -4.89 58.04
C GLN A 960 -35.31 -4.00 58.76
N THR A 961 -35.38 -2.66 58.68
CA THR A 961 -36.18 -1.65 59.41
C THR A 961 -35.98 -1.56 60.93
N GLU A 962 -35.55 -0.37 61.37
CA GLU A 962 -35.98 0.46 62.52
C GLU A 962 -35.10 1.74 62.53
N GLU A 963 -35.52 2.95 62.91
CA GLU A 963 -36.80 3.67 62.97
C GLU A 963 -36.43 5.16 63.28
N LYS A 964 -37.17 6.11 62.66
CA LYS A 964 -37.52 7.49 63.12
C LYS A 964 -36.39 8.48 63.51
N GLU A 965 -36.45 9.79 63.25
CA GLU A 965 -37.58 10.70 63.28
C GLU A 965 -37.24 12.01 62.53
N ASN A 966 -38.26 12.67 61.99
CA ASN A 966 -38.18 13.86 61.15
C ASN A 966 -38.84 15.02 61.89
N THR A 967 -38.27 16.23 61.88
CA THR A 967 -39.04 17.45 62.10
C THR A 967 -38.38 18.66 61.41
N MET A 968 -39.11 19.25 60.46
CA MET A 968 -38.83 20.55 59.86
C MET A 968 -39.14 21.69 60.85
N LYS A 969 -38.42 22.83 60.72
CA LYS A 969 -39.03 24.16 60.54
C LYS A 969 -37.99 25.26 60.22
N ASN A 970 -38.07 25.74 58.97
CA ASN A 970 -38.10 27.12 58.46
C ASN A 970 -37.24 28.28 59.03
N ALA A 971 -36.58 28.93 58.06
CA ALA A 971 -36.65 30.36 57.68
C ALA A 971 -35.53 31.32 58.12
N THR A 972 -34.82 31.81 57.08
CA THR A 972 -34.37 33.19 56.78
C THR A 972 -33.99 34.14 57.93
N GLU A 973 -32.78 34.71 57.86
CA GLU A 973 -32.57 36.16 57.68
C GLU A 973 -31.09 36.52 57.51
N ALA A 974 -30.88 37.65 56.82
CA ALA A 974 -29.63 38.22 56.40
C ALA A 974 -29.23 39.44 57.26
N ALA A 975 -27.99 39.88 57.03
CA ALA A 975 -27.42 41.21 57.26
C ALA A 975 -26.84 41.53 58.65
N HIS A 976 -25.51 41.71 58.68
CA HIS A 976 -24.87 42.73 59.50
C HIS A 976 -23.68 43.38 58.80
N ASP A 977 -23.67 44.71 58.88
CA ASP A 977 -22.68 45.66 58.40
C ASP A 977 -21.28 45.47 59.03
N GLY A 978 -20.24 45.89 58.31
CA GLY A 978 -18.86 46.01 58.79
C GLY A 978 -18.63 47.22 59.73
N PRO A 979 -17.38 47.68 59.99
CA PRO A 979 -16.16 47.44 59.20
C PRO A 979 -14.84 47.16 59.96
N ASP A 980 -13.86 46.75 59.16
CA ASP A 980 -12.40 46.98 59.19
C ASP A 980 -11.49 46.43 60.31
N THR A 981 -10.62 45.48 59.95
CA THR A 981 -9.21 45.79 59.64
C THR A 981 -8.47 44.61 58.99
N SER A 982 -7.63 44.96 58.02
CA SER A 982 -6.85 44.18 57.03
C SER A 982 -6.13 42.90 57.48
N GLY A 983 -6.28 41.84 56.66
CA GLY A 983 -5.41 40.66 56.61
C GLY A 983 -5.08 40.26 55.18
N THR A 984 -3.80 40.02 54.90
CA THR A 984 -3.26 39.38 53.70
C THR A 984 -3.62 37.90 53.67
N GLU A 985 -4.25 37.40 52.60
CA GLU A 985 -4.12 36.06 51.99
C GLU A 985 -5.30 35.77 51.03
N ASN A 986 -5.09 35.80 49.70
CA ASN A 986 -5.82 34.94 48.75
C ASN A 986 -5.24 35.04 47.30
N THR A 987 -4.27 34.19 46.93
CA THR A 987 -3.74 34.11 45.54
C THR A 987 -4.07 32.80 44.81
N SER A 988 -4.79 31.87 45.46
CA SER A 988 -5.05 30.52 44.91
C SER A 988 -6.48 30.29 44.42
N GLN A 989 -7.39 31.24 44.67
CA GLN A 989 -8.75 31.22 44.11
C GLN A 989 -8.84 32.05 42.82
N ASP A 990 -8.10 33.14 42.72
CA ASP A 990 -8.10 34.07 41.58
C ASP A 990 -7.54 33.45 40.29
N LEU A 991 -6.57 32.52 40.40
CA LEU A 991 -6.03 31.76 39.27
C LEU A 991 -7.03 30.75 38.69
N ARG A 992 -7.81 30.09 39.55
CA ARG A 992 -8.83 29.11 39.11
C ARG A 992 -10.04 29.80 38.48
N GLN A 993 -10.35 31.01 38.91
CA GLN A 993 -11.43 31.81 38.34
C GLN A 993 -11.06 32.33 36.94
N ARG A 994 -9.80 32.73 36.73
CA ARG A 994 -9.28 33.13 35.40
C ARG A 994 -9.20 31.96 34.41
N GLU A 995 -8.75 30.78 34.83
CA GLU A 995 -8.75 29.59 33.97
C GLU A 995 -10.18 29.19 33.56
N GLN A 996 -11.15 29.30 34.47
CA GLN A 996 -12.55 29.00 34.18
C GLN A 996 -13.20 30.04 33.25
N GLU A 997 -12.82 31.32 33.36
CA GLU A 997 -13.27 32.39 32.47
C GLU A 997 -12.68 32.27 31.06
N GLU A 998 -11.42 31.84 30.91
CA GLU A 998 -10.80 31.56 29.60
C GLU A 998 -11.45 30.35 28.90
N VAL A 999 -11.77 29.29 29.65
CA VAL A 999 -12.50 28.13 29.12
C VAL A 999 -13.91 28.51 28.69
N ASN A 1000 -14.60 29.33 29.47
CA ASN A 1000 -15.93 29.82 29.12
C ASN A 1000 -15.91 30.82 27.94
N ALA A 1001 -14.82 31.56 27.75
CA ALA A 1001 -14.62 32.43 26.59
C ALA A 1001 -14.35 31.63 25.29
N ALA A 1002 -13.62 30.52 25.37
CA ALA A 1002 -13.39 29.61 24.25
C ALA A 1002 -14.70 28.93 23.79
N ILE A 1003 -15.55 28.50 24.73
CA ILE A 1003 -16.86 27.92 24.41
C ILE A 1003 -17.79 28.95 23.74
N ARG A 1004 -17.75 30.22 24.18
CA ARG A 1004 -18.52 31.32 23.55
C ARG A 1004 -17.95 31.78 22.19
N TYR A 1005 -16.73 31.36 21.83
CA TYR A 1005 -16.13 31.59 20.52
C TYR A 1005 -16.56 30.49 19.54
N GLU A 1006 -16.58 29.24 19.97
CA GLU A 1006 -17.13 28.11 19.18
C GLU A 1006 -18.63 28.26 18.93
N GLN A 1007 -19.42 28.64 19.93
CA GLN A 1007 -20.87 28.84 19.77
C GLN A 1007 -21.23 30.08 18.91
N ARG A 1008 -20.29 31.00 18.66
CA ARG A 1008 -20.48 32.14 17.75
C ARG A 1008 -20.10 31.84 16.30
N GLN A 1009 -19.36 30.76 16.05
CA GLN A 1009 -19.08 30.27 14.70
C GLN A 1009 -20.24 29.43 14.12
N GLU A 1010 -21.19 28.98 14.96
CA GLU A 1010 -22.33 28.15 14.57
C GLU A 1010 -23.63 28.91 14.23
N ALA A 1011 -23.60 30.24 14.11
CA ALA A 1011 -24.81 31.02 13.79
C ALA A 1011 -24.64 31.92 12.56
N THR A 1012 -25.17 31.50 11.40
CA THR A 1012 -25.83 32.32 10.33
C THR A 1012 -26.21 31.45 9.11
N PRO A 1013 -27.18 31.84 8.25
CA PRO A 1013 -28.58 31.43 8.32
C PRO A 1013 -28.97 30.46 7.19
N GLU A 1014 -30.15 29.84 7.34
CA GLU A 1014 -30.84 29.01 6.35
C GLU A 1014 -30.80 29.60 4.93
N MET A 1015 -30.15 28.88 4.00
CA MET A 1015 -30.38 28.98 2.56
C MET A 1015 -30.31 27.60 1.92
N GLU A 1016 -31.24 27.42 0.99
CA GLU A 1016 -31.78 26.19 0.43
C GLU A 1016 -30.81 25.40 -0.49
N ALA A 1017 -31.22 24.15 -0.75
CA ALA A 1017 -30.72 23.18 -1.73
C ALA A 1017 -29.44 22.39 -1.34
N ASN A 1018 -29.67 21.18 -0.83
CA ASN A 1018 -28.71 20.09 -0.64
C ASN A 1018 -28.05 19.67 -1.99
N PRO A 1019 -26.74 19.92 -2.24
CA PRO A 1019 -26.09 19.51 -3.48
C PRO A 1019 -25.44 18.11 -3.41
N TYR A 1020 -25.64 17.31 -2.35
CA TYR A 1020 -24.83 16.09 -2.13
C TYR A 1020 -25.63 14.86 -1.69
N HIS A 1021 -26.71 14.58 -2.41
CA HIS A 1021 -27.49 13.34 -2.32
C HIS A 1021 -26.73 12.07 -2.81
N ASP A 1022 -25.48 12.21 -3.27
CA ASP A 1022 -24.69 11.13 -3.86
C ASP A 1022 -23.93 10.25 -2.86
N TYR A 1023 -23.74 10.67 -1.60
CA TYR A 1023 -22.98 9.85 -0.64
C TYR A 1023 -23.72 8.60 -0.17
N GLU A 1024 -25.06 8.58 -0.21
CA GLU A 1024 -25.87 7.39 0.11
C GLU A 1024 -26.13 6.51 -1.11
N ARG A 1025 -26.24 7.08 -2.32
CA ARG A 1025 -26.40 6.31 -3.56
C ARG A 1025 -25.17 5.51 -3.95
N TYR A 1026 -23.97 5.99 -3.60
CA TYR A 1026 -22.72 5.26 -3.83
C TYR A 1026 -22.30 4.36 -2.65
N ALA A 1027 -22.99 4.43 -1.51
CA ALA A 1027 -22.81 3.49 -0.39
C ALA A 1027 -23.50 2.14 -0.65
N ASP A 1028 -24.53 2.11 -1.51
CA ASP A 1028 -25.16 0.88 -2.01
C ASP A 1028 -24.36 0.17 -3.10
N GLU A 1029 -23.30 0.78 -3.66
CA GLU A 1029 -22.34 0.09 -4.51
C GLU A 1029 -21.24 -0.63 -3.70
N GLY A 1030 -21.67 -1.55 -2.85
CA GLY A 1030 -20.84 -2.70 -2.49
C GLY A 1030 -20.39 -3.44 -3.76
N PRO A 1031 -19.38 -4.34 -3.72
CA PRO A 1031 -19.25 -5.33 -4.79
C PRO A 1031 -20.53 -6.17 -4.77
N ASP A 1032 -21.47 -5.80 -5.64
CA ASP A 1032 -22.71 -6.51 -5.87
C ASP A 1032 -22.38 -7.95 -6.25
N TYR A 1033 -22.61 -8.84 -5.29
CA TYR A 1033 -22.64 -10.27 -5.45
C TYR A 1033 -24.08 -10.72 -5.15
N GLY A 1034 -25.04 -10.24 -5.93
CA GLY A 1034 -26.43 -10.69 -5.88
C GLY A 1034 -27.19 -10.37 -7.18
N ASP A 1035 -27.47 -11.40 -7.96
CA ASP A 1035 -28.48 -11.48 -9.02
C ASP A 1035 -28.50 -10.46 -10.18
N MET A 1036 -28.00 -10.93 -11.34
CA MET A 1036 -28.63 -10.67 -12.62
C MET A 1036 -29.94 -11.46 -12.70
N GLN A 1037 -31.08 -10.77 -12.74
CA GLN A 1037 -32.26 -11.20 -13.50
C GLN A 1037 -32.73 -10.03 -14.37
N ASP A 1038 -33.08 -10.38 -15.61
CA ASP A 1038 -33.70 -9.53 -16.63
C ASP A 1038 -34.82 -8.66 -16.08
N TYR A 1039 -34.80 -7.36 -16.41
CA TYR A 1039 -35.99 -6.64 -16.85
C TYR A 1039 -35.59 -5.61 -17.91
N SER A 1040 -36.11 -5.80 -19.12
CA SER A 1040 -36.28 -4.76 -20.12
C SER A 1040 -37.26 -3.70 -19.63
N THR A 1041 -37.27 -2.55 -20.33
CA THR A 1041 -38.21 -1.41 -20.24
C THR A 1041 -37.96 -0.39 -19.13
N TYR A 1042 -37.46 0.79 -19.53
CA TYR A 1042 -37.71 2.11 -18.92
C TYR A 1042 -37.36 3.21 -19.96
N GLU A 1043 -38.17 3.28 -21.02
CA GLU A 1043 -38.70 4.57 -21.49
C GLU A 1043 -39.94 4.88 -20.62
N GLU A 1044 -40.29 6.15 -20.48
CA GLU A 1044 -41.40 6.69 -19.65
C GLU A 1044 -41.10 6.87 -18.16
N TYR A 1045 -40.59 8.06 -17.80
CA TYR A 1045 -41.06 8.84 -16.64
C TYR A 1045 -40.59 10.31 -16.79
N GLU A 1046 -40.94 10.94 -17.91
CA GLU A 1046 -41.07 12.40 -17.99
C GLU A 1046 -42.53 12.74 -18.31
N ARG A 1047 -43.32 13.03 -17.28
CA ARG A 1047 -44.48 13.93 -17.27
C ARG A 1047 -45.29 13.72 -15.98
N ALA A 1048 -45.23 14.71 -15.09
CA ALA A 1048 -46.40 15.24 -14.38
C ALA A 1048 -45.92 16.31 -13.39
N ARG A 1049 -45.93 17.57 -13.82
CA ARG A 1049 -46.26 18.74 -12.99
C ARG A 1049 -46.62 19.89 -13.93
N ASP A 1050 -47.83 19.80 -14.46
CA ASP A 1050 -48.52 20.95 -15.02
C ASP A 1050 -49.05 21.80 -13.87
N VAL A 1051 -48.66 23.09 -13.88
CA VAL A 1051 -49.40 24.18 -13.26
C VAL A 1051 -49.96 24.99 -14.43
N GLU A 1052 -51.29 25.08 -14.48
CA GLU A 1052 -52.05 25.87 -15.46
C GLU A 1052 -51.68 27.35 -15.41
N LEU A 1053 -51.60 27.99 -16.59
CA LEU A 1053 -52.24 29.27 -16.98
C LEU A 1053 -51.87 29.58 -18.46
N PRO A 1054 -52.65 30.36 -19.23
CA PRO A 1054 -53.13 29.90 -20.54
C PRO A 1054 -52.74 30.77 -21.76
N GLN A 1055 -53.03 30.20 -22.94
CA GLN A 1055 -53.38 30.82 -24.25
C GLN A 1055 -52.29 31.34 -25.21
N HIS A 1056 -52.16 30.66 -26.36
CA HIS A 1056 -52.34 31.10 -27.76
C HIS A 1056 -51.45 30.22 -28.67
N GLU A 1057 -52.02 29.25 -29.40
CA GLU A 1057 -52.61 29.35 -30.76
C GLU A 1057 -51.59 29.25 -31.91
N HIS A 1058 -52.00 28.43 -32.89
CA HIS A 1058 -51.44 28.15 -34.23
C HIS A 1058 -50.25 27.20 -34.34
N GLU A 1059 -50.14 26.37 -35.37
CA GLU A 1059 -51.06 25.60 -36.23
C GLU A 1059 -50.12 24.77 -37.13
N ASN A 1060 -50.51 23.52 -37.42
CA ASN A 1060 -50.34 22.82 -38.69
C ASN A 1060 -48.98 22.80 -39.44
N HIS A 1061 -48.40 21.60 -39.58
CA HIS A 1061 -48.58 20.69 -40.73
C HIS A 1061 -47.48 19.60 -40.63
N GLN A 1062 -47.75 18.30 -40.46
CA GLN A 1062 -48.54 17.33 -41.23
C GLN A 1062 -47.82 16.82 -42.51
N HIS A 1063 -47.84 15.49 -42.61
CA HIS A 1063 -47.55 14.58 -43.73
C HIS A 1063 -46.12 14.01 -43.83
N ASP A 1064 -45.94 12.73 -43.52
CA ASP A 1064 -46.31 11.52 -44.32
C ASP A 1064 -45.34 11.33 -45.50
N HIS A 1065 -44.94 10.16 -45.94
CA HIS A 1065 -45.25 8.77 -45.64
C HIS A 1065 -44.10 7.95 -46.29
N ASP A 1066 -44.02 6.68 -45.92
CA ASP A 1066 -43.74 5.57 -46.85
C ASP A 1066 -42.30 5.20 -47.25
N LYS A 1067 -41.94 4.02 -46.74
CA LYS A 1067 -41.82 2.75 -47.48
C LYS A 1067 -40.42 2.19 -47.75
N GLU A 1068 -40.35 0.90 -47.40
CA GLU A 1068 -39.66 -0.22 -48.07
C GLU A 1068 -38.13 -0.09 -48.16
N GLY A 1069 -37.33 -1.07 -47.77
CA GLY A 1069 -37.53 -2.52 -47.76
C GLY A 1069 -36.28 -3.15 -48.39
N TYR A 1070 -35.70 -4.12 -47.68
CA TYR A 1070 -34.71 -5.12 -48.12
C TYR A 1070 -33.26 -4.70 -48.45
N GLY A 1071 -32.34 -5.24 -47.64
CA GLY A 1071 -31.34 -6.19 -48.16
C GLY A 1071 -29.90 -5.71 -48.30
N LEU A 1072 -29.12 -5.75 -47.21
CA LEU A 1072 -27.98 -6.67 -46.99
C LEU A 1072 -27.34 -6.41 -45.62
#